data_AF-A0A8S1VX79-F1
#
_entry.id   AF-A0A8S1VX79-F1
#
_cell.length_a   1.000
_cell.length_b   1.000
_cell.length_c   1.000
_cell.angle_alpha   90.00
_cell.angle_beta   90.00
_cell.angle_gamma   90.00
#
_symmetry.space_group_name_H-M   'P 1'
#
loop_
_entity.id
_entity.type
_entity.pdbx_description
1 polymer ?
#
loop_
_entity_poly.entity_id
_entity_poly.type
_entity_poly.pdbx_seq_one_letter_code
_entity_poly.pdbx_strand_id
1 'polypeptide(L)'
;MLTKLLFFAFAITQSYCSDQSNRYPQNSFLEDSFIGQQDPYEVNYQEDQSNDNYVLFYFHQYSNFIGWAILVDLGIIANRYGILKKNKYDIHAIIMSIVVLPSIIAELFMIFSGNTPPLYGKQNLQGFHNIIGYIFLGLMISQMLGGVIIKFCIQSVNTQTHLKIKSLLHIYTGYVIYLLGKIQLGFGYYMTYKLQNEKGKGDIISFWCVYSFIFLWRIIFEFLYQKGKIYLILIKNNSVPKEHSGTLQDSLLIQYIEQNEQSHIYNEFQNKFWLIFNDEIIDLTGFTHPGGQYIWERVKGREVSRFVYGGCGLEDGTAKQYPHSQNAIVLLKNHVIGSLNNIAFTIPVDENNANNSTQWKLETITKLNDKTSYFGFTNPKFNIISQFTTIHSFGKYFQIQSIQSKKTPIRQYTCVASMAPENVAYRKELVKYIDYIYTTKQQAKVPQQPKYLQELPLMIKCYESQGGFSQYIHNHKDEMYDIQGPYGPPHGLPNRGNIVIICGGTGIFPFLDLLDFLLKTVIHQIALNKFGKQTADNLNPYDCQFNPNIHITLFFAAANKSELIGSDILFPIIQLQKYLDKQYLRLIIKIKDKIEGIETIEERFSKEMFDKFLGKTMDYQRFLICGPPPMQASVPIILQEMGVQNRFIHFI
;
A
#
# COMPACT_ATOMS: atom_id res chain seq x y z
N MET A 1 -19.67 -18.56 20.11
CA MET A 1 -19.67 -19.81 19.32
C MET A 1 -18.47 -20.68 19.67
N LEU A 2 -17.22 -20.19 19.55
CA LEU A 2 -16.01 -20.92 19.93
C LEU A 2 -16.01 -21.46 21.37
N THR A 3 -16.43 -20.63 22.33
CA THR A 3 -16.56 -21.02 23.75
C THR A 3 -17.56 -22.15 23.96
N LYS A 4 -18.70 -22.13 23.23
CA LYS A 4 -19.71 -23.20 23.28
C LYS A 4 -19.20 -24.50 22.64
N LEU A 5 -18.38 -24.39 21.59
CA LEU A 5 -17.76 -25.55 20.94
C LEU A 5 -16.68 -26.19 21.81
N LEU A 6 -15.88 -25.36 22.51
CA LEU A 6 -14.92 -25.81 23.52
C LEU A 6 -15.62 -26.43 24.72
N PHE A 7 -16.71 -25.84 25.21
CA PHE A 7 -17.53 -26.43 26.27
C PHE A 7 -18.20 -27.73 25.82
N PHE A 8 -18.61 -27.86 24.56
CA PHE A 8 -19.19 -29.09 24.02
C PHE A 8 -18.15 -30.19 23.88
N ALA A 9 -16.96 -29.88 23.35
CA ALA A 9 -15.84 -30.81 23.31
C ALA A 9 -15.41 -31.23 24.72
N PHE A 10 -15.31 -30.27 25.65
CA PHE A 10 -15.00 -30.53 27.05
C PHE A 10 -16.09 -31.37 27.73
N ALA A 11 -17.38 -31.11 27.47
CA ALA A 11 -18.51 -31.87 27.99
C ALA A 11 -18.57 -33.30 27.41
N ILE A 12 -18.25 -33.50 26.13
CA ILE A 12 -18.09 -34.85 25.55
C ILE A 12 -16.95 -35.59 26.24
N THR A 13 -15.81 -34.90 26.46
CA THR A 13 -14.64 -35.51 27.10
C THR A 13 -14.93 -35.85 28.57
N GLN A 14 -15.61 -34.95 29.30
CA GLN A 14 -16.09 -35.16 30.67
C GLN A 14 -17.11 -36.28 30.75
N SER A 15 -18.10 -36.31 29.84
CA SER A 15 -19.09 -37.39 29.74
C SER A 15 -18.42 -38.74 29.50
N TYR A 16 -17.39 -38.78 28.65
CA TYR A 16 -16.62 -40.00 28.37
C TYR A 16 -15.75 -40.43 29.56
N CYS A 17 -15.21 -39.48 30.33
CA CYS A 17 -14.46 -39.75 31.57
C CYS A 17 -15.37 -40.15 32.74
N SER A 18 -16.56 -39.57 32.87
CA SER A 18 -17.51 -39.84 33.96
C SER A 18 -18.25 -41.17 33.79
N ASP A 19 -18.46 -41.63 32.55
CA ASP A 19 -19.07 -42.95 32.28
C ASP A 19 -18.08 -44.10 32.57
N GLN A 20 -16.79 -43.80 32.86
CA GLN A 20 -15.81 -44.79 33.31
C GLN A 20 -15.78 -45.00 34.83
N SER A 21 -16.29 -44.07 35.65
CA SER A 21 -16.25 -44.21 37.12
C SER A 21 -17.49 -44.88 37.73
N ASN A 22 -18.58 -45.08 36.97
CA ASN A 22 -19.88 -45.48 37.53
C ASN A 22 -20.46 -46.82 37.01
N ARG A 23 -19.65 -47.72 36.43
CA ARG A 23 -20.11 -49.06 36.03
C ARG A 23 -19.27 -50.18 36.62
N TYR A 24 -19.29 -50.29 37.95
CA TYR A 24 -19.21 -51.60 38.60
C TYR A 24 -20.64 -52.02 38.95
N PRO A 25 -21.16 -53.13 38.40
CA PRO A 25 -22.43 -53.66 38.87
C PRO A 25 -22.24 -54.11 40.33
N GLN A 26 -22.95 -53.47 41.25
CA GLN A 26 -23.18 -54.05 42.58
C GLN A 26 -24.06 -55.29 42.39
N ASN A 27 -23.42 -56.45 42.23
CA ASN A 27 -24.09 -57.73 42.39
C ASN A 27 -24.48 -57.87 43.86
N SER A 28 -25.76 -57.67 44.13
CA SER A 28 -26.39 -58.04 45.38
C SER A 28 -26.60 -59.55 45.40
N PHE A 29 -25.94 -60.18 46.37
CA PHE A 29 -26.43 -61.27 47.21
C PHE A 29 -27.66 -62.04 46.71
N LEU A 30 -27.44 -63.30 46.32
CA LEU A 30 -28.27 -64.44 46.69
C LEU A 30 -27.36 -65.66 46.79
N GLU A 31 -27.15 -66.11 48.03
CA GLU A 31 -26.63 -67.43 48.37
C GLU A 31 -27.57 -68.51 47.83
N ASP A 32 -27.03 -69.56 47.21
CA ASP A 32 -27.25 -70.92 47.72
C ASP A 32 -26.35 -71.95 47.01
N SER A 33 -25.54 -72.60 47.86
CA SER A 33 -24.99 -73.95 47.77
C SER A 33 -24.64 -74.53 46.39
N PHE A 34 -23.34 -74.68 46.10
CA PHE A 34 -22.78 -75.96 45.64
C PHE A 34 -21.29 -76.06 45.97
N ILE A 35 -20.94 -77.20 46.56
CA ILE A 35 -19.63 -77.60 47.04
C ILE A 35 -18.76 -78.04 45.85
N GLY A 36 -17.52 -77.53 45.80
CA GLY A 36 -16.36 -78.31 45.35
C GLY A 36 -15.74 -77.95 44.00
N GLN A 37 -14.77 -77.02 44.01
CA GLN A 37 -13.43 -77.24 43.43
C GLN A 37 -12.56 -76.00 43.73
N GLN A 38 -11.45 -76.22 44.45
CA GLN A 38 -10.40 -75.24 44.63
C GLN A 38 -9.63 -75.09 43.31
N ASP A 39 -9.79 -73.97 42.63
CA ASP A 39 -8.86 -73.52 41.59
C ASP A 39 -7.72 -72.72 42.26
N PRO A 40 -6.44 -73.10 42.09
CA PRO A 40 -5.31 -72.36 42.60
C PRO A 40 -4.85 -71.33 41.55
N TYR A 41 -5.65 -70.28 41.35
CA TYR A 41 -5.19 -69.07 40.67
C TYR A 41 -5.78 -67.84 41.38
N GLU A 42 -5.23 -67.51 42.55
CA GLU A 42 -5.25 -66.15 43.06
C GLU A 42 -4.43 -65.28 42.09
N VAL A 43 -5.10 -64.78 41.05
CA VAL A 43 -4.61 -63.63 40.30
C VAL A 43 -4.66 -62.45 41.26
N ASN A 44 -3.52 -62.16 41.88
CA ASN A 44 -3.25 -60.93 42.59
C ASN A 44 -3.59 -59.77 41.64
N TYR A 45 -4.80 -59.22 41.75
CA TYR A 45 -5.11 -57.89 41.25
C TYR A 45 -4.35 -56.93 42.15
N GLN A 46 -3.04 -56.78 41.87
CA GLN A 46 -2.31 -55.60 42.32
C GLN A 46 -3.07 -54.41 41.78
N GLU A 47 -3.77 -53.72 42.68
CA GLU A 47 -4.45 -52.47 42.40
C GLU A 47 -3.37 -51.47 41.99
N ASP A 48 -3.27 -51.38 40.67
CA ASP A 48 -2.42 -50.59 39.82
C ASP A 48 -1.91 -49.30 40.48
N GLN A 49 -0.64 -49.31 40.91
CA GLN A 49 0.21 -48.12 40.96
C GLN A 49 0.47 -47.52 39.56
N SER A 50 -0.38 -47.82 38.57
CA SER A 50 -0.21 -47.49 37.15
C SER A 50 -0.81 -46.14 36.76
N ASN A 51 -1.61 -45.49 37.62
CA ASN A 51 -2.39 -44.32 37.21
C ASN A 51 -1.50 -43.11 36.85
N ASP A 52 -0.39 -42.89 37.55
CA ASP A 52 0.52 -41.75 37.31
C ASP A 52 1.21 -41.85 35.94
N ASN A 53 1.52 -43.06 35.48
CA ASN A 53 2.15 -43.29 34.17
C ASN A 53 1.20 -42.98 33.01
N TYR A 54 -0.12 -43.02 33.24
CA TYR A 54 -1.11 -42.68 32.22
C TYR A 54 -1.41 -41.17 32.14
N VAL A 55 -1.14 -40.40 33.19
CA VAL A 55 -1.39 -38.94 33.18
C VAL A 55 -0.64 -38.27 32.05
N LEU A 56 0.65 -38.60 31.88
CA LEU A 56 1.47 -38.02 30.82
C LEU A 56 1.03 -38.48 29.42
N PHE A 57 0.66 -39.75 29.28
CA PHE A 57 0.11 -40.29 28.03
C PHE A 57 -1.19 -39.58 27.64
N TYR A 58 -2.13 -39.42 28.58
CA TYR A 58 -3.39 -38.71 28.34
C TYR A 58 -3.15 -37.23 28.06
N PHE A 59 -2.22 -36.58 28.78
CA PHE A 59 -1.84 -35.21 28.47
C PHE A 59 -1.32 -35.09 27.05
N HIS A 60 -0.37 -35.94 26.63
CA HIS A 60 0.14 -35.99 25.25
C HIS A 60 -0.99 -36.20 24.24
N GLN A 61 -1.87 -37.18 24.46
CA GLN A 61 -2.98 -37.50 23.59
C GLN A 61 -3.96 -36.31 23.41
N TYR A 62 -4.48 -35.77 24.51
CA TYR A 62 -5.51 -34.74 24.46
C TYR A 62 -4.95 -33.38 24.03
N SER A 63 -3.77 -33.00 24.52
CA SER A 63 -3.12 -31.75 24.11
C SER A 63 -2.81 -31.73 22.61
N ASN A 64 -2.28 -32.83 22.07
CA ASN A 64 -2.00 -32.93 20.64
C ASN A 64 -3.29 -32.97 19.83
N PHE A 65 -4.33 -33.69 20.27
CA PHE A 65 -5.62 -33.68 19.58
C PHE A 65 -6.21 -32.26 19.52
N ILE A 66 -6.35 -31.57 20.66
CA ILE A 66 -6.91 -30.21 20.69
C ILE A 66 -6.03 -29.25 19.88
N GLY A 67 -4.71 -29.31 20.07
CA GLY A 67 -3.73 -28.46 19.42
C GLY A 67 -3.71 -28.64 17.90
N TRP A 68 -3.40 -29.85 17.44
CA TRP A 68 -3.17 -30.16 16.03
C TRP A 68 -4.43 -30.49 15.26
N ALA A 69 -5.51 -30.98 15.89
CA ALA A 69 -6.76 -31.23 15.17
C ALA A 69 -7.54 -29.93 14.97
N ILE A 70 -7.60 -29.06 15.98
CA ILE A 70 -8.51 -27.89 15.98
C ILE A 70 -7.74 -26.56 15.96
N LEU A 71 -6.88 -26.31 16.95
CA LEU A 71 -6.29 -24.99 17.16
C LEU A 71 -5.33 -24.58 16.03
N VAL A 72 -4.59 -25.52 15.44
CA VAL A 72 -3.67 -25.23 14.32
C VAL A 72 -4.44 -24.69 13.10
N ASP A 73 -5.63 -25.24 12.84
CA ASP A 73 -6.49 -24.78 11.75
C ASP A 73 -7.01 -23.38 12.05
N LEU A 74 -7.45 -23.12 13.28
CA LEU A 74 -7.86 -21.78 13.71
C LEU A 74 -6.71 -20.77 13.62
N GLY A 75 -5.49 -21.15 13.97
CA GLY A 75 -4.31 -20.28 13.89
C GLY A 75 -3.93 -19.94 12.45
N ILE A 76 -4.04 -20.90 11.52
CA ILE A 76 -3.83 -20.68 10.08
C ILE A 76 -4.94 -19.76 9.52
N ILE A 77 -6.20 -20.06 9.85
CA ILE A 77 -7.38 -19.28 9.45
C ILE A 77 -7.27 -17.84 9.98
N ALA A 78 -6.87 -17.66 11.25
CA ALA A 78 -6.71 -16.35 11.86
C ALA A 78 -5.62 -15.51 11.17
N ASN A 79 -4.48 -16.10 10.82
CA ASN A 79 -3.43 -15.38 10.09
C ASN A 79 -3.86 -15.04 8.66
N ARG A 80 -4.49 -16.00 7.98
CA ARG A 80 -4.84 -15.88 6.56
C ARG A 80 -6.04 -14.98 6.31
N TYR A 81 -7.04 -15.01 7.19
CA TYR A 81 -8.29 -14.25 7.03
C TYR A 81 -8.34 -13.03 7.94
N GLY A 82 -7.53 -13.00 9.00
CA GLY A 82 -7.33 -11.83 9.84
C GLY A 82 -6.44 -10.77 9.20
N ILE A 83 -6.23 -10.77 7.87
CA ILE A 83 -5.43 -9.76 7.15
C ILE A 83 -5.83 -8.32 7.54
N LEU A 84 -7.10 -8.13 7.90
CA LEU A 84 -7.72 -6.85 8.24
C LEU A 84 -7.54 -6.45 9.71
N LYS A 85 -7.01 -7.33 10.56
CA LYS A 85 -6.83 -7.06 11.99
C LYS A 85 -5.41 -6.59 12.27
N LYS A 86 -5.32 -5.48 13.00
CA LYS A 86 -4.09 -4.90 13.55
C LYS A 86 -3.14 -5.95 14.14
N ASN A 87 -3.69 -6.89 14.92
CA ASN A 87 -2.92 -7.85 15.71
C ASN A 87 -2.88 -9.26 15.10
N LYS A 88 -3.00 -9.41 13.78
CA LYS A 88 -3.13 -10.74 13.15
C LYS A 88 -1.93 -11.66 13.43
N TYR A 89 -0.72 -11.10 13.40
CA TYR A 89 0.51 -11.85 13.67
C TYR A 89 0.60 -12.25 15.14
N ASP A 90 0.11 -11.41 16.04
CA ASP A 90 0.04 -11.72 17.47
C ASP A 90 -0.98 -12.83 17.75
N ILE A 91 -2.17 -12.74 17.16
CA ILE A 91 -3.19 -13.78 17.28
C ILE A 91 -2.66 -15.11 16.75
N HIS A 92 -2.00 -15.11 15.59
CA HIS A 92 -1.37 -16.31 15.05
C HIS A 92 -0.28 -16.86 15.99
N ALA A 93 0.65 -16.01 16.45
CA ALA A 93 1.73 -16.40 17.33
C ALA A 93 1.21 -16.97 18.66
N ILE A 94 0.19 -16.35 19.26
CA ILE A 94 -0.45 -16.81 20.50
C ILE A 94 -1.08 -18.18 20.29
N ILE A 95 -1.92 -18.34 19.25
CA ILE A 95 -2.57 -19.63 18.97
C ILE A 95 -1.53 -20.71 18.70
N MET A 96 -0.51 -20.43 17.89
CA MET A 96 0.54 -21.40 17.59
C MET A 96 1.41 -21.72 18.81
N SER A 97 1.64 -20.77 19.70
CA SER A 97 2.35 -21.03 20.96
C SER A 97 1.54 -21.96 21.88
N ILE A 98 0.22 -21.77 21.94
CA ILE A 98 -0.70 -22.66 22.69
C ILE A 98 -0.73 -24.06 22.09
N VAL A 99 -0.49 -24.23 20.79
CA VAL A 99 -0.37 -25.56 20.16
C VAL A 99 1.00 -26.18 20.42
N VAL A 100 2.07 -25.43 20.14
CA VAL A 100 3.43 -25.95 20.07
C VAL A 100 4.04 -26.17 21.46
N LEU A 101 3.83 -25.26 22.42
CA LEU A 101 4.45 -25.40 23.74
C LEU A 101 3.96 -26.65 24.51
N PRO A 102 2.65 -26.95 24.58
CA PRO A 102 2.19 -28.19 25.22
C PRO A 102 2.69 -29.45 24.49
N SER A 103 2.73 -29.44 23.15
CA SER A 103 3.28 -30.57 22.37
C SER A 103 4.75 -30.82 22.70
N ILE A 104 5.58 -29.76 22.73
CA ILE A 104 6.99 -29.85 23.11
C ILE A 104 7.13 -30.39 24.54
N ILE A 105 6.38 -29.84 25.49
CA ILE A 105 6.44 -30.24 26.90
C ILE A 105 6.04 -31.71 27.05
N ALA A 106 4.92 -32.12 26.44
CA ALA A 106 4.45 -33.50 26.47
C ALA A 106 5.48 -34.46 25.90
N GLU A 107 6.07 -34.12 24.75
CA GLU A 107 7.05 -34.97 24.08
C GLU A 107 8.37 -35.05 24.86
N LEU A 108 8.88 -33.94 25.37
CA LEU A 108 10.08 -33.94 26.23
C LEU A 108 9.85 -34.78 27.49
N PHE A 109 8.71 -34.64 28.17
CA PHE A 109 8.40 -35.48 29.32
C PHE A 109 8.29 -36.96 28.95
N MET A 110 7.70 -37.31 27.80
CA MET A 110 7.61 -38.69 27.34
C MET A 110 9.01 -39.28 27.05
N ILE A 111 9.92 -38.47 26.51
CA ILE A 111 11.32 -38.85 26.27
C ILE A 111 12.06 -39.06 27.59
N PHE A 112 11.98 -38.10 28.51
CA PHE A 112 12.75 -38.13 29.76
C PHE A 112 12.23 -39.15 30.77
N SER A 113 10.92 -39.38 30.82
CA SER A 113 10.33 -40.36 31.73
C SER A 113 10.58 -41.80 31.29
N GLY A 114 10.93 -42.03 30.02
CA GLY A 114 10.96 -43.38 29.44
C GLY A 114 9.60 -44.08 29.47
N ASN A 115 8.53 -43.39 29.87
CA ASN A 115 7.19 -43.93 30.11
C ASN A 115 6.37 -43.95 28.82
N THR A 116 6.92 -44.50 27.73
CA THR A 116 6.06 -44.88 26.61
C THR A 116 5.33 -46.17 26.99
N PRO A 117 4.00 -46.18 27.12
CA PRO A 117 3.29 -47.41 27.46
C PRO A 117 3.67 -48.51 26.45
N PRO A 118 4.04 -49.70 26.92
CA PRO A 118 4.40 -50.80 26.03
C PRO A 118 3.17 -51.18 25.22
N LEU A 119 3.16 -50.80 23.94
CA LEU A 119 2.11 -51.19 23.02
C LEU A 119 2.39 -52.64 22.60
N TYR A 120 1.82 -53.58 23.35
CA TYR A 120 1.96 -55.01 23.09
C TYR A 120 1.57 -55.34 21.63
N GLY A 121 2.55 -55.90 20.90
CA GLY A 121 2.35 -56.53 19.59
C GLY A 121 2.62 -55.70 18.32
N LYS A 122 3.05 -54.42 18.38
CA LYS A 122 3.37 -53.63 17.16
C LYS A 122 4.53 -52.64 17.32
N GLN A 123 5.72 -53.14 17.63
CA GLN A 123 6.95 -52.35 17.77
C GLN A 123 7.24 -51.42 16.56
N ASN A 124 6.89 -51.85 15.34
CA ASN A 124 7.16 -51.07 14.13
C ASN A 124 6.35 -49.76 14.06
N LEU A 125 5.05 -49.78 14.37
CA LEU A 125 4.22 -48.56 14.26
C LEU A 125 4.59 -47.54 15.33
N GLN A 126 4.88 -48.01 16.55
CA GLN A 126 5.38 -47.16 17.63
C GLN A 126 6.74 -46.56 17.26
N GLY A 127 7.65 -47.36 16.68
CA GLY A 127 8.93 -46.86 16.15
C GLY A 127 8.74 -45.76 15.11
N PHE A 128 7.84 -45.94 14.13
CA PHE A 128 7.53 -44.91 13.14
C PHE A 128 6.92 -43.65 13.76
N HIS A 129 5.98 -43.79 14.70
CA HIS A 129 5.39 -42.66 15.42
C HIS A 129 6.47 -41.86 16.15
N ASN A 130 7.36 -42.53 16.87
CA ASN A 130 8.45 -41.89 17.62
C ASN A 130 9.46 -41.19 16.69
N ILE A 131 9.91 -41.84 15.62
CA ILE A 131 10.89 -41.26 14.67
C ILE A 131 10.34 -39.99 14.03
N ILE A 132 9.10 -40.06 13.52
CA ILE A 132 8.47 -38.89 12.91
C ILE A 132 8.16 -37.83 13.98
N GLY A 133 7.79 -38.24 15.21
CA GLY A 133 7.63 -37.36 16.37
C GLY A 133 8.88 -36.51 16.61
N TYR A 134 10.06 -37.13 16.70
CA TYR A 134 11.32 -36.40 16.92
C TYR A 134 11.68 -35.44 15.78
N ILE A 135 11.46 -35.86 14.52
CA ILE A 135 11.63 -34.97 13.37
C ILE A 135 10.66 -33.79 13.47
N PHE A 136 9.42 -34.08 13.81
CA PHE A 136 8.36 -33.11 13.98
C PHE A 136 8.67 -32.11 15.10
N LEU A 137 9.20 -32.57 16.24
CA LEU A 137 9.66 -31.74 17.36
C LEU A 137 10.71 -30.72 16.93
N GLY A 138 11.76 -31.17 16.22
CA GLY A 138 12.79 -30.29 15.71
C GLY A 138 12.24 -29.23 14.76
N LEU A 139 11.33 -29.63 13.86
CA LEU A 139 10.65 -28.72 12.94
C LEU A 139 9.74 -27.72 13.67
N MET A 140 9.00 -28.14 14.70
CA MET A 140 8.15 -27.27 15.52
C MET A 140 8.97 -26.17 16.21
N ILE A 141 10.09 -26.53 16.85
CA ILE A 141 10.98 -25.56 17.53
C ILE A 141 11.55 -24.57 16.52
N SER A 142 12.09 -25.08 15.40
CA SER A 142 12.62 -24.25 14.32
C SER A 142 11.58 -23.27 13.77
N GLN A 143 10.35 -23.74 13.57
CA GLN A 143 9.26 -22.94 13.04
C GLN A 143 8.76 -21.87 14.02
N MET A 144 8.71 -22.19 15.32
CA MET A 144 8.37 -21.23 16.37
C MET A 144 9.40 -20.09 16.43
N LEU A 145 10.70 -20.43 16.47
CA LEU A 145 11.79 -19.45 16.43
C LEU A 145 11.77 -18.63 15.14
N GLY A 146 11.61 -19.30 14.00
CA GLY A 146 11.49 -18.65 12.69
C GLY A 146 10.33 -17.66 12.62
N GLY A 147 9.17 -18.01 13.19
CA GLY A 147 8.00 -17.12 13.28
C GLY A 147 8.28 -15.86 14.10
N VAL A 148 8.94 -16.01 15.25
CA VAL A 148 9.36 -14.87 16.09
C VAL A 148 10.34 -13.96 15.36
N ILE A 149 11.36 -14.54 14.70
CA ILE A 149 12.34 -13.78 13.90
C ILE A 149 11.64 -13.02 12.78
N ILE A 150 10.71 -13.66 12.05
CA ILE A 150 9.97 -13.01 10.97
C ILE A 150 9.10 -11.88 11.51
N LYS A 151 8.43 -12.07 12.65
CA LYS A 151 7.65 -11.00 13.29
C LYS A 151 8.53 -9.78 13.58
N PHE A 152 9.70 -9.98 14.19
CA PHE A 152 10.65 -8.89 14.43
C PHE A 152 11.16 -8.26 13.13
N CYS A 153 11.42 -9.06 12.08
CA CYS A 153 11.83 -8.52 10.78
C CYS A 153 10.72 -7.68 10.11
N ILE A 154 9.45 -8.09 10.21
CA ILE A 154 8.31 -7.35 9.66
C ILE A 154 8.10 -6.02 10.41
N GLN A 155 8.24 -6.06 11.74
CA GLN A 155 8.09 -4.89 12.61
C GLN A 155 9.30 -3.94 12.56
N SER A 156 10.42 -4.38 11.99
CA SER A 156 11.61 -3.56 11.84
C SER A 156 11.40 -2.43 10.82
N VAL A 157 11.91 -1.25 11.16
CA VAL A 157 11.96 -0.07 10.28
C VAL A 157 13.10 -0.19 9.25
N ASN A 158 14.04 -1.12 9.44
CA ASN A 158 15.14 -1.32 8.52
C ASN A 158 14.71 -2.13 7.30
N THR A 159 15.20 -1.76 6.12
CA THR A 159 14.95 -2.50 4.88
C THR A 159 15.48 -3.93 4.99
N GLN A 160 14.62 -4.91 4.71
CA GLN A 160 14.97 -6.33 4.77
C GLN A 160 14.86 -6.95 3.38
N THR A 161 15.97 -7.05 2.66
CA THR A 161 16.05 -7.63 1.30
C THR A 161 15.56 -9.07 1.23
N HIS A 162 15.70 -9.84 2.31
CA HIS A 162 15.35 -11.27 2.36
C HIS A 162 14.03 -11.58 3.07
N LEU A 163 13.20 -10.57 3.39
CA LEU A 163 11.96 -10.80 4.13
C LEU A 163 11.02 -11.77 3.40
N LYS A 164 10.91 -11.64 2.07
CA LYS A 164 10.07 -12.51 1.25
C LYS A 164 10.54 -13.96 1.29
N ILE A 165 11.85 -14.20 1.23
CA ILE A 165 12.42 -15.55 1.29
C ILE A 165 12.17 -16.17 2.65
N LYS A 166 12.43 -15.44 3.74
CA LYS A 166 12.16 -15.89 5.11
C LYS A 166 10.68 -16.22 5.30
N SER A 167 9.78 -15.34 4.83
CA SER A 167 8.34 -15.58 4.90
C SER A 167 7.91 -16.79 4.09
N LEU A 168 8.45 -17.02 2.89
CA LEU A 168 8.14 -18.19 2.08
C LEU A 168 8.62 -19.47 2.76
N LEU A 169 9.84 -19.49 3.29
CA LEU A 169 10.38 -20.63 4.02
C LEU A 169 9.48 -20.99 5.20
N HIS A 170 9.06 -20.01 6.00
CA HIS A 170 8.12 -20.22 7.10
C HIS A 170 6.75 -20.73 6.62
N ILE A 171 6.22 -20.22 5.51
CA ILE A 171 4.95 -20.70 4.96
C ILE A 171 5.06 -22.17 4.52
N TYR A 172 6.08 -22.53 3.74
CA TYR A 172 6.23 -23.90 3.22
C TYR A 172 6.58 -24.91 4.32
N THR A 173 7.52 -24.58 5.21
CA THR A 173 7.83 -25.43 6.37
C THR A 173 6.61 -25.59 7.27
N GLY A 174 5.82 -24.53 7.45
CA GLY A 174 4.54 -24.57 8.16
C GLY A 174 3.53 -25.54 7.54
N TYR A 175 3.43 -25.60 6.21
CA TYR A 175 2.58 -26.58 5.53
C TYR A 175 3.08 -28.03 5.69
N VAL A 176 4.39 -28.24 5.64
CA VAL A 176 5.00 -29.56 5.89
C VAL A 176 4.70 -30.02 7.31
N ILE A 177 4.94 -29.15 8.31
CA ILE A 177 4.62 -29.41 9.71
C ILE A 177 3.12 -29.70 9.86
N TYR A 178 2.25 -28.87 9.29
CA TYR A 178 0.81 -29.12 9.34
C TYR A 178 0.45 -30.52 8.81
N LEU A 179 0.99 -30.94 7.66
CA LEU A 179 0.72 -32.26 7.10
C LEU A 179 1.25 -33.39 7.99
N LEU A 180 2.48 -33.27 8.48
CA LEU A 180 3.09 -34.25 9.39
C LEU A 180 2.30 -34.38 10.69
N GLY A 181 1.87 -33.25 11.28
CA GLY A 181 1.05 -33.24 12.48
C GLY A 181 -0.29 -33.95 12.30
N LYS A 182 -0.94 -33.75 11.14
CA LYS A 182 -2.17 -34.47 10.78
C LYS A 182 -1.95 -35.98 10.60
N ILE A 183 -0.83 -36.40 10.01
CA ILE A 183 -0.46 -37.82 9.91
C ILE A 183 -0.18 -38.41 11.31
N GLN A 184 0.56 -37.68 12.14
CA GLN A 184 0.90 -38.07 13.50
C GLN A 184 -0.33 -38.26 14.38
N LEU A 185 -1.30 -37.37 14.28
CA LEU A 185 -2.60 -37.53 14.95
C LEU A 185 -3.32 -38.81 14.52
N GLY A 186 -3.30 -39.14 13.22
CA GLY A 186 -3.87 -40.38 12.71
C GLY A 186 -3.22 -41.62 13.32
N PHE A 187 -1.88 -41.64 13.42
CA PHE A 187 -1.15 -42.74 14.06
C PHE A 187 -1.42 -42.82 15.56
N GLY A 188 -1.32 -41.69 16.28
CA GLY A 188 -1.59 -41.63 17.73
C GLY A 188 -2.99 -42.10 18.08
N TYR A 189 -3.99 -41.69 17.28
CA TYR A 189 -5.35 -42.15 17.46
C TYR A 189 -5.52 -43.64 17.16
N TYR A 190 -4.98 -44.14 16.05
CA TYR A 190 -5.07 -45.56 15.71
C TYR A 190 -4.47 -46.46 16.81
N MET A 191 -3.33 -46.04 17.39
CA MET A 191 -2.73 -46.74 18.53
C MET A 191 -3.66 -46.73 19.75
N THR A 192 -4.29 -45.59 20.05
CA THR A 192 -5.23 -45.47 21.17
C THR A 192 -6.50 -46.29 20.95
N TYR A 193 -7.05 -46.28 19.73
CA TYR A 193 -8.20 -47.11 19.36
C TYR A 193 -7.89 -48.58 19.57
N LYS A 194 -6.72 -49.07 19.12
CA LYS A 194 -6.35 -50.48 19.32
C LYS A 194 -6.30 -50.84 20.81
N LEU A 195 -5.68 -49.98 21.62
CA LEU A 195 -5.62 -50.15 23.08
C LEU A 195 -7.02 -50.18 23.72
N GLN A 196 -7.94 -49.33 23.26
CA GLN A 196 -9.32 -49.29 23.76
C GLN A 196 -10.17 -50.46 23.24
N ASN A 197 -9.94 -50.90 22.01
CA ASN A 197 -10.65 -52.01 21.38
C ASN A 197 -10.29 -53.34 22.05
N GLU A 198 -9.03 -53.53 22.44
CA GLU A 198 -8.61 -54.65 23.31
C GLU A 198 -9.36 -54.65 24.66
N LYS A 199 -9.78 -53.48 25.14
CA LYS A 199 -10.64 -53.31 26.33
C LYS A 199 -12.15 -53.28 26.02
N GLY A 200 -12.56 -53.57 24.77
CA GLY A 200 -13.96 -53.57 24.33
C GLY A 200 -14.63 -52.20 24.20
N LYS A 201 -13.86 -51.09 24.17
CA LYS A 201 -14.37 -49.71 24.21
C LYS A 201 -13.95 -48.84 23.01
N GLY A 202 -13.32 -49.39 21.98
CA GLY A 202 -12.82 -48.61 20.83
C GLY A 202 -13.90 -48.32 19.78
N ASP A 203 -14.06 -47.06 19.36
CA ASP A 203 -14.88 -46.67 18.21
C ASP A 203 -14.06 -45.85 17.19
N ILE A 204 -13.44 -46.56 16.24
CA ILE A 204 -12.61 -45.96 15.18
C ILE A 204 -13.43 -45.14 14.18
N ILE A 205 -14.70 -45.51 13.96
CA ILE A 205 -15.55 -44.89 12.94
C ILE A 205 -15.88 -43.48 13.36
N SER A 206 -16.34 -43.29 14.61
CA SER A 206 -16.70 -41.97 15.13
C SER A 206 -15.54 -40.98 15.05
N PHE A 207 -14.31 -41.41 15.33
CA PHE A 207 -13.14 -40.53 15.17
C PHE A 207 -12.86 -40.15 13.74
N TRP A 208 -12.83 -41.10 12.80
CA TRP A 208 -12.56 -40.75 11.40
C TRP A 208 -13.65 -39.85 10.84
N CYS A 209 -14.90 -39.99 11.27
CA CYS A 209 -15.98 -39.06 10.96
C CYS A 209 -15.68 -37.64 11.49
N VAL A 210 -15.35 -37.49 12.77
CA VAL A 210 -15.02 -36.19 13.38
C VAL A 210 -13.78 -35.57 12.72
N TYR A 211 -12.73 -36.35 12.53
CA TYR A 211 -11.49 -35.90 11.92
C TYR A 211 -11.69 -35.48 10.45
N SER A 212 -12.43 -36.28 9.67
CA SER A 212 -12.78 -35.95 8.29
C SER A 212 -13.64 -34.69 8.23
N PHE A 213 -14.58 -34.50 9.16
CA PHE A 213 -15.38 -33.30 9.25
C PHE A 213 -14.53 -32.04 9.49
N ILE A 214 -13.60 -32.10 10.45
CA ILE A 214 -12.67 -30.97 10.73
C ILE A 214 -11.82 -30.65 9.49
N PHE A 215 -11.29 -31.68 8.83
CA PHE A 215 -10.48 -31.50 7.62
C PHE A 215 -11.29 -30.94 6.45
N LEU A 216 -12.51 -31.46 6.23
CA LEU A 216 -13.42 -31.00 5.19
C LEU A 216 -13.83 -29.54 5.43
N TRP A 217 -14.10 -29.17 6.68
CA TRP A 217 -14.39 -27.78 7.07
C TRP A 217 -13.28 -26.84 6.63
N ARG A 218 -12.01 -27.19 6.87
CA ARG A 218 -10.86 -26.40 6.40
C ARG A 218 -10.84 -26.25 4.87
N ILE A 219 -11.08 -27.33 4.13
CA ILE A 219 -11.13 -27.29 2.65
C ILE A 219 -12.24 -26.34 2.18
N ILE A 220 -13.42 -26.41 2.80
CA ILE A 220 -14.55 -25.53 2.48
C ILE A 220 -14.17 -24.06 2.74
N PHE A 221 -13.56 -23.75 3.89
CA PHE A 221 -13.11 -22.38 4.19
C PHE A 221 -12.07 -21.87 3.19
N GLU A 222 -11.11 -22.71 2.82
CA GLU A 222 -10.09 -22.36 1.83
C GLU A 222 -10.71 -22.11 0.44
N PHE A 223 -11.66 -22.95 0.01
CA PHE A 223 -12.38 -22.76 -1.24
C PHE A 223 -13.19 -21.46 -1.24
N LEU A 224 -13.95 -21.19 -0.18
CA LEU A 224 -14.74 -19.96 -0.03
C LEU A 224 -13.85 -18.70 0.01
N TYR A 225 -12.66 -18.81 0.60
CA TYR A 225 -11.66 -17.75 0.62
C TYR A 225 -11.09 -17.47 -0.76
N GLN A 226 -10.65 -18.50 -1.49
CA GLN A 226 -10.08 -18.33 -2.84
C GLN A 226 -11.10 -17.72 -3.81
N LYS A 227 -12.40 -17.97 -3.59
CA LYS A 227 -13.50 -17.33 -4.33
C LYS A 227 -13.80 -15.89 -3.87
N GLY A 228 -13.08 -15.36 -2.87
CA GLY A 228 -13.29 -14.02 -2.31
C GLY A 228 -14.60 -13.85 -1.54
N LYS A 229 -15.42 -14.91 -1.38
CA LYS A 229 -16.75 -14.82 -0.75
C LYS A 229 -16.64 -14.47 0.74
N ILE A 230 -15.69 -15.06 1.46
CA ILE A 230 -15.48 -14.77 2.89
C ILE A 230 -15.11 -13.30 3.08
N TYR A 231 -14.20 -12.79 2.26
CA TYR A 231 -13.80 -11.39 2.29
C TYR A 231 -14.99 -10.46 2.07
N LEU A 232 -15.79 -10.74 1.03
CA LEU A 232 -17.01 -10.00 0.75
C LEU A 232 -18.00 -10.06 1.92
N ILE A 233 -18.24 -11.21 2.53
CA ILE A 233 -19.20 -11.30 3.65
C ILE A 233 -18.70 -10.52 4.88
N LEU A 234 -17.43 -10.68 5.25
CA LEU A 234 -16.85 -10.05 6.44
C LEU A 234 -16.73 -8.53 6.29
N ILE A 235 -16.44 -8.05 5.08
CA ILE A 235 -16.25 -6.62 4.83
C ILE A 235 -17.53 -5.96 4.36
N LYS A 236 -18.30 -6.55 3.44
CA LYS A 236 -19.52 -5.92 2.91
C LYS A 236 -20.51 -5.57 4.02
N ASN A 237 -20.58 -6.40 5.06
CA ASN A 237 -21.43 -6.13 6.23
C ASN A 237 -20.89 -5.01 7.13
N ASN A 238 -19.60 -4.67 7.02
CA ASN A 238 -18.95 -3.59 7.77
C ASN A 238 -18.59 -2.37 6.89
N SER A 239 -18.80 -2.45 5.57
CA SER A 239 -18.36 -1.47 4.58
C SER A 239 -19.50 -0.63 4.02
N VAL A 240 -20.66 -0.57 4.70
CA VAL A 240 -21.35 0.72 4.67
C VAL A 240 -20.34 1.67 5.27
N PRO A 241 -19.80 2.66 4.52
CA PRO A 241 -18.94 3.66 5.10
C PRO A 241 -19.76 4.24 6.24
N LYS A 242 -19.48 3.82 7.47
CA LYS A 242 -19.92 4.59 8.61
C LYS A 242 -19.21 5.90 8.34
N GLU A 243 -19.96 6.96 8.10
CA GLU A 243 -19.47 8.30 8.34
C GLU A 243 -18.88 8.24 9.74
N HIS A 244 -17.58 7.95 9.82
CA HIS A 244 -16.86 8.08 11.05
C HIS A 244 -16.92 9.58 11.23
N SER A 245 -17.78 10.02 12.14
CA SER A 245 -17.62 11.32 12.75
C SER A 245 -16.21 11.30 13.29
N GLY A 246 -15.28 11.88 12.51
CA GLY A 246 -13.88 11.90 12.85
C GLY A 246 -13.75 12.40 14.28
N THR A 247 -12.77 11.88 15.00
CA THR A 247 -12.46 12.46 16.30
C THR A 247 -12.07 13.93 16.09
N LEU A 248 -12.18 14.78 17.13
CA LEU A 248 -11.69 16.17 17.04
C LEU A 248 -10.23 16.23 16.55
N GLN A 249 -9.41 15.26 16.95
CA GLN A 249 -8.03 15.11 16.49
C GLN A 249 -7.94 14.82 14.99
N ASP A 250 -8.87 14.07 14.41
CA ASP A 250 -8.90 13.80 12.98
C ASP A 250 -9.25 15.07 12.20
N SER A 251 -10.24 15.84 12.68
CA SER A 251 -10.59 17.14 12.09
C SER A 251 -9.42 18.13 12.14
N LEU A 252 -8.69 18.19 13.26
CA LEU A 252 -7.49 19.04 13.39
C LEU A 252 -6.37 18.57 12.44
N LEU A 253 -6.14 17.26 12.32
CA LEU A 253 -5.15 16.73 11.39
C LEU A 253 -5.49 17.12 9.94
N ILE A 254 -6.76 16.95 9.54
CA ILE A 254 -7.24 17.34 8.20
C ILE A 254 -6.98 18.83 7.97
N GLN A 255 -7.37 19.68 8.92
CA GLN A 255 -7.16 21.12 8.85
C GLN A 255 -5.68 21.47 8.67
N TYR A 256 -4.78 20.89 9.46
CA TYR A 256 -3.34 21.15 9.34
C TYR A 256 -2.75 20.66 8.02
N ILE A 257 -3.26 19.56 7.45
CA ILE A 257 -2.85 19.08 6.12
C ILE A 257 -3.28 20.08 5.05
N GLU A 258 -4.53 20.56 5.10
CA GLU A 258 -5.05 21.55 4.14
C GLU A 258 -4.30 22.88 4.21
N GLN A 259 -3.93 23.31 5.42
CA GLN A 259 -3.16 24.52 5.66
C GLN A 259 -1.64 24.34 5.43
N ASN A 260 -1.19 23.11 5.12
CA ASN A 260 0.22 22.74 4.94
C ASN A 260 1.10 23.07 6.18
N GLU A 261 0.55 22.91 7.39
CA GLU A 261 1.20 23.20 8.67
C GLU A 261 2.05 22.01 9.18
N GLN A 262 3.09 21.67 8.44
CA GLN A 262 3.92 20.48 8.70
C GLN A 262 4.52 20.42 10.12
N SER A 263 4.80 21.56 10.75
CA SER A 263 5.31 21.61 12.12
C SER A 263 4.28 21.14 13.15
N HIS A 264 3.02 21.55 13.01
CA HIS A 264 1.94 21.11 13.90
C HIS A 264 1.68 19.62 13.72
N ILE A 265 1.63 19.15 12.46
CA ILE A 265 1.46 17.73 12.15
C ILE A 265 2.57 16.89 12.80
N TYR A 266 3.84 17.31 12.66
CA TYR A 266 4.97 16.57 13.21
C TYR A 266 4.93 16.50 14.74
N ASN A 267 4.62 17.62 15.40
CA ASN A 267 4.64 17.69 16.86
C ASN A 267 3.47 16.95 17.52
N GLU A 268 2.25 17.11 16.99
CA GLU A 268 1.03 16.62 17.61
C GLU A 268 0.64 15.21 17.15
N PHE A 269 1.00 14.84 15.92
CA PHE A 269 0.57 13.59 15.28
C PHE A 269 1.72 12.62 15.00
N GLN A 270 2.86 12.76 15.68
CA GLN A 270 4.00 11.83 15.54
C GLN A 270 3.63 10.35 15.74
N ASN A 271 2.68 10.05 16.63
CA ASN A 271 2.26 8.69 16.95
C ASN A 271 1.17 8.14 16.03
N LYS A 272 0.55 9.01 15.21
CA LYS A 272 -0.42 8.56 14.21
C LYS A 272 0.29 8.14 12.93
N PHE A 273 -0.23 7.11 12.29
CA PHE A 273 0.19 6.71 10.95
C PHE A 273 -0.91 7.08 9.96
N TRP A 274 -0.68 8.14 9.20
CA TRP A 274 -1.64 8.62 8.21
C TRP A 274 -1.01 8.73 6.83
N LEU A 275 -1.84 8.69 5.80
CA LEU A 275 -1.47 8.87 4.39
C LEU A 275 -2.60 9.52 3.60
N ILE A 276 -2.32 10.00 2.40
CA ILE A 276 -3.31 10.55 1.46
C ILE A 276 -3.46 9.55 0.32
N PHE A 277 -4.69 9.17 -0.01
CA PHE A 277 -5.00 8.27 -1.13
C PHE A 277 -6.22 8.82 -1.87
N ASN A 278 -6.05 9.24 -3.13
CA ASN A 278 -7.12 9.86 -3.92
C ASN A 278 -7.82 11.03 -3.19
N ASP A 279 -7.03 11.86 -2.51
CA ASP A 279 -7.46 12.96 -1.62
C ASP A 279 -8.28 12.57 -0.40
N GLU A 280 -8.44 11.27 -0.14
CA GLU A 280 -8.92 10.78 1.14
C GLU A 280 -7.73 10.71 2.11
N ILE A 281 -7.90 11.23 3.32
CA ILE A 281 -6.94 11.09 4.41
C ILE A 281 -7.29 9.81 5.17
N ILE A 282 -6.31 8.92 5.28
CA ILE A 282 -6.49 7.58 5.85
C ILE A 282 -5.63 7.42 7.08
N ASP A 283 -6.22 6.95 8.19
CA ASP A 283 -5.50 6.58 9.41
C ASP A 283 -5.32 5.05 9.49
N LEU A 284 -4.07 4.59 9.40
CA LEU A 284 -3.71 3.18 9.56
C LEU A 284 -2.89 2.95 10.83
N THR A 285 -3.13 3.73 11.90
CA THR A 285 -2.40 3.63 13.16
C THR A 285 -2.42 2.20 13.74
N GLY A 286 -1.25 1.58 13.69
CA GLY A 286 -0.99 0.24 14.18
C GLY A 286 -1.17 -0.89 13.17
N PHE A 287 -1.58 -0.60 11.93
CA PHE A 287 -1.52 -1.59 10.87
C PHE A 287 -0.08 -1.98 10.58
N THR A 288 0.14 -3.27 10.30
CA THR A 288 1.44 -3.78 9.88
C THR A 288 1.43 -4.06 8.38
N HIS A 289 2.34 -3.45 7.63
CA HIS A 289 2.46 -3.69 6.20
C HIS A 289 3.02 -5.11 5.95
N PRO A 290 2.42 -5.93 5.06
CA PRO A 290 2.93 -7.28 4.78
C PRO A 290 4.32 -7.28 4.12
N GLY A 291 4.68 -6.19 3.44
CA GLY A 291 6.02 -5.99 2.85
C GLY A 291 7.08 -5.46 3.83
N GLY A 292 6.71 -5.19 5.09
CA GLY A 292 7.60 -4.65 6.13
C GLY A 292 7.28 -3.20 6.52
N GLN A 293 7.50 -2.87 7.80
CA GLN A 293 7.17 -1.57 8.38
C GLN A 293 7.99 -0.40 7.79
N TYR A 294 9.19 -0.67 7.26
CA TYR A 294 9.98 0.35 6.56
C TYR A 294 9.21 1.03 5.42
N ILE A 295 8.32 0.32 4.72
CA ILE A 295 7.49 0.90 3.64
C ILE A 295 6.56 1.95 4.23
N TRP A 296 5.92 1.62 5.36
CA TRP A 296 5.06 2.54 6.08
C TRP A 296 5.80 3.81 6.47
N GLU A 297 6.95 3.70 7.13
CA GLU A 297 7.73 4.88 7.53
C GLU A 297 8.12 5.78 6.34
N ARG A 298 8.31 5.22 5.14
CA ARG A 298 8.64 5.98 3.92
C ARG A 298 7.45 6.66 3.26
N VAL A 299 6.22 6.19 3.51
CA VAL A 299 4.99 6.75 2.91
C VAL A 299 4.11 7.51 3.92
N LYS A 300 4.50 7.52 5.19
CA LYS A 300 3.82 8.27 6.25
C LYS A 300 3.69 9.75 5.86
N GLY A 301 2.47 10.26 5.91
CA GLY A 301 2.13 11.64 5.60
C GLY A 301 2.24 12.03 4.13
N ARG A 302 2.27 11.05 3.22
CA ARG A 302 2.43 11.28 1.77
C ARG A 302 1.20 10.84 0.99
N GLU A 303 1.08 11.37 -0.22
CA GLU A 303 0.21 10.81 -1.27
C GLU A 303 0.77 9.45 -1.71
N VAL A 304 -0.07 8.41 -1.73
CA VAL A 304 0.37 7.02 -1.99
C VAL A 304 -0.30 6.34 -3.17
N SER A 305 -1.24 6.97 -3.86
CA SER A 305 -1.98 6.36 -4.96
C SER A 305 -1.03 5.80 -6.02
N ARG A 306 0.09 6.49 -6.29
CA ARG A 306 1.11 5.99 -7.25
C ARG A 306 1.75 4.66 -6.86
N PHE A 307 1.88 4.40 -5.57
CA PHE A 307 2.41 3.13 -5.06
C PHE A 307 1.32 2.08 -4.96
N VAL A 308 0.12 2.47 -4.50
CA VAL A 308 -1.03 1.56 -4.33
C VAL A 308 -1.44 0.94 -5.67
N TYR A 309 -1.57 1.76 -6.73
CA TYR A 309 -1.89 1.26 -8.07
C TYR A 309 -0.70 0.61 -8.78
N GLY A 310 0.47 0.55 -8.14
CA GLY A 310 1.69 0.09 -8.76
C GLY A 310 2.01 0.88 -10.02
N GLY A 311 1.95 2.20 -9.97
CA GLY A 311 2.48 3.08 -11.00
C GLY A 311 4.00 3.22 -10.88
N CYS A 312 4.52 3.18 -9.65
CA CYS A 312 5.95 3.22 -9.34
C CYS A 312 6.29 2.42 -8.06
N GLY A 313 7.58 2.18 -7.83
CA GLY A 313 8.10 1.74 -6.53
C GLY A 313 8.45 2.93 -5.63
N LEU A 314 9.03 2.67 -4.46
CA LEU A 314 9.56 3.73 -3.61
C LEU A 314 10.80 4.37 -4.27
N GLU A 315 10.93 5.69 -4.13
CA GLU A 315 11.90 6.50 -4.87
C GLU A 315 13.35 6.21 -4.50
N ASP A 316 13.56 5.74 -3.27
CA ASP A 316 14.84 5.29 -2.74
C ASP A 316 15.27 3.90 -3.26
N GLY A 317 14.44 3.24 -4.07
CA GLY A 317 14.68 1.91 -4.59
C GLY A 317 14.50 0.77 -3.57
N THR A 318 14.08 1.06 -2.34
CA THR A 318 13.92 0.07 -1.26
C THR A 318 12.75 -0.87 -1.52
N ALA A 319 11.73 -0.44 -2.26
CA ALA A 319 10.61 -1.26 -2.66
C ALA A 319 10.32 -1.14 -4.17
N LYS A 320 10.17 -2.29 -4.82
CA LYS A 320 9.76 -2.37 -6.24
C LYS A 320 8.29 -2.04 -6.40
N GLN A 321 7.91 -1.64 -7.61
CA GLN A 321 6.52 -1.44 -8.03
C GLN A 321 5.67 -2.68 -7.74
N TYR A 322 4.55 -2.49 -7.04
CA TYR A 322 3.64 -3.57 -6.68
C TYR A 322 2.18 -3.08 -6.75
N PRO A 323 1.37 -3.56 -7.72
CA PRO A 323 -0.04 -3.20 -7.78
C PRO A 323 -0.79 -3.93 -6.65
N HIS A 324 -1.46 -3.15 -5.80
CA HIS A 324 -2.25 -3.70 -4.72
C HIS A 324 -3.58 -4.25 -5.24
N SER A 325 -4.11 -5.26 -4.56
CA SER A 325 -5.41 -5.84 -4.90
C SER A 325 -6.57 -4.89 -4.60
N GLN A 326 -7.70 -5.05 -5.27
CA GLN A 326 -8.92 -4.30 -4.97
C GLN A 326 -9.34 -4.42 -3.50
N ASN A 327 -9.04 -5.55 -2.87
CA ASN A 327 -9.28 -5.78 -1.46
C ASN A 327 -8.45 -4.84 -0.58
N ALA A 328 -7.17 -4.66 -0.89
CA ALA A 328 -6.35 -3.70 -0.17
C ALA A 328 -6.89 -2.26 -0.33
N ILE A 329 -7.38 -1.90 -1.53
CA ILE A 329 -7.99 -0.59 -1.78
C ILE A 329 -9.28 -0.41 -0.96
N VAL A 330 -10.16 -1.41 -0.91
CA VAL A 330 -11.37 -1.37 -0.08
C VAL A 330 -11.01 -1.26 1.40
N LEU A 331 -9.96 -1.95 1.86
CA LEU A 331 -9.47 -1.83 3.22
C LEU A 331 -9.01 -0.41 3.53
N LEU A 332 -8.23 0.22 2.64
CA LEU A 332 -7.82 1.61 2.77
C LEU A 332 -9.03 2.54 2.90
N LYS A 333 -10.03 2.38 2.03
CA LYS A 333 -11.27 3.18 2.04
C LYS A 333 -12.10 3.04 3.32
N ASN A 334 -12.01 1.91 4.00
CA ASN A 334 -12.69 1.72 5.29
C ASN A 334 -12.03 2.48 6.46
N HIS A 335 -10.86 3.08 6.24
CA HIS A 335 -10.07 3.82 7.24
C HIS A 335 -9.94 5.31 6.90
N VAL A 336 -10.81 5.82 6.03
CA VAL A 336 -10.88 7.24 5.69
C VAL A 336 -11.39 8.01 6.90
N ILE A 337 -10.62 9.02 7.32
CA ILE A 337 -10.96 9.92 8.42
C ILE A 337 -11.42 11.30 7.92
N GLY A 338 -11.18 11.61 6.64
CA GLY A 338 -11.65 12.82 5.97
C GLY A 338 -11.13 12.92 4.53
N SER A 339 -11.38 14.05 3.89
CA SER A 339 -10.96 14.33 2.51
C SER A 339 -10.40 15.73 2.38
N LEU A 340 -9.46 15.93 1.47
CA LEU A 340 -8.94 17.26 1.14
C LEU A 340 -9.96 18.04 0.30
N ASN A 341 -10.12 19.32 0.62
CA ASN A 341 -10.86 20.26 -0.21
C ASN A 341 -10.13 20.46 -1.55
N ASN A 342 -10.66 19.86 -2.59
CA ASN A 342 -10.11 20.00 -3.93
C ASN A 342 -10.65 21.22 -4.64
N ILE A 343 -9.72 21.98 -5.22
CA ILE A 343 -10.05 22.97 -6.25
C ILE A 343 -10.59 22.21 -7.45
N ALA A 344 -11.85 22.47 -7.81
CA ALA A 344 -12.48 21.84 -8.96
C ALA A 344 -11.76 22.27 -10.24
N PHE A 345 -11.13 21.33 -10.93
CA PHE A 345 -10.58 21.56 -12.28
C PHE A 345 -11.64 21.33 -13.37
N THR A 346 -12.64 20.51 -13.04
CA THR A 346 -13.81 20.20 -13.87
C THR A 346 -15.06 20.70 -13.18
N ILE A 347 -15.85 21.51 -13.88
CA ILE A 347 -17.13 22.04 -13.39
C ILE A 347 -18.23 21.29 -14.15
N PRO A 348 -19.21 20.66 -13.46
CA PRO A 348 -20.33 20.03 -14.15
C PRO A 348 -21.11 21.07 -14.97
N VAL A 349 -21.51 20.70 -16.19
CA VAL A 349 -22.31 21.56 -17.07
C VAL A 349 -23.72 21.76 -16.50
N ASP A 350 -24.24 20.74 -15.81
CA ASP A 350 -25.53 20.76 -15.12
C ASP A 350 -25.38 20.11 -13.74
N GLU A 351 -25.67 20.89 -12.69
CA GLU A 351 -25.56 20.47 -11.29
C GLU A 351 -26.44 19.26 -10.97
N ASN A 352 -27.59 19.11 -11.64
CA ASN A 352 -28.50 17.98 -11.44
C ASN A 352 -27.99 16.69 -12.11
N ASN A 353 -27.07 16.82 -13.08
CA ASN A 353 -26.45 15.72 -13.80
C ASN A 353 -25.03 15.41 -13.32
N ALA A 354 -24.65 15.94 -12.14
CA ALA A 354 -23.37 15.68 -11.47
C ALA A 354 -23.12 14.20 -11.10
N ASN A 355 -24.01 13.27 -11.50
CA ASN A 355 -23.73 11.84 -11.47
C ASN A 355 -22.30 11.59 -11.98
N ASN A 356 -21.47 11.01 -11.10
CA ASN A 356 -20.03 10.73 -11.20
C ASN A 356 -19.64 9.97 -12.48
N SER A 357 -19.82 10.60 -13.63
CA SER A 357 -19.56 10.02 -14.94
C SER A 357 -18.10 10.19 -15.23
N THR A 358 -17.31 9.23 -14.79
CA THR A 358 -15.86 9.17 -14.99
C THR A 358 -15.49 8.69 -16.40
N GLN A 359 -16.44 8.60 -17.33
CA GLN A 359 -16.21 8.13 -18.70
C GLN A 359 -15.90 9.30 -19.63
N TRP A 360 -14.72 9.30 -20.22
CA TRP A 360 -14.22 10.34 -21.14
C TRP A 360 -13.86 9.72 -22.48
N LYS A 361 -14.09 10.45 -23.58
CA LYS A 361 -13.72 10.00 -24.92
C LYS A 361 -12.39 10.61 -25.32
N LEU A 362 -11.47 9.81 -25.85
CA LEU A 362 -10.22 10.30 -26.41
C LEU A 362 -10.45 10.79 -27.85
N GLU A 363 -10.56 12.09 -28.07
CA GLU A 363 -10.86 12.67 -29.39
C GLU A 363 -9.62 13.12 -30.16
N THR A 364 -8.60 13.60 -29.44
CA THR A 364 -7.41 14.19 -30.08
C THR A 364 -6.14 13.48 -29.63
N ILE A 365 -5.29 13.14 -30.61
CA ILE A 365 -3.91 12.73 -30.39
C ILE A 365 -3.02 13.55 -31.31
N THR A 366 -2.15 14.38 -30.75
CA THR A 366 -1.22 15.23 -31.51
C THR A 366 0.21 14.90 -31.10
N LYS A 367 1.03 14.43 -32.04
CA LYS A 367 2.45 14.15 -31.79
C LYS A 367 3.19 15.46 -31.54
N LEU A 368 3.94 15.51 -30.44
CA LEU A 368 4.83 16.63 -30.10
C LEU A 368 6.28 16.31 -30.50
N ASN A 369 6.67 15.06 -30.31
CA ASN A 369 7.90 14.47 -30.82
C ASN A 369 7.68 12.97 -31.07
N ASP A 370 8.75 12.25 -31.42
CA ASP A 370 8.69 10.82 -31.79
C ASP A 370 8.06 9.93 -30.71
N LYS A 371 8.20 10.32 -29.43
CA LYS A 371 7.77 9.50 -28.30
C LYS A 371 6.70 10.16 -27.45
N THR A 372 6.36 11.42 -27.65
CA THR A 372 5.46 12.16 -26.76
C THR A 372 4.33 12.76 -27.55
N SER A 373 3.11 12.57 -27.08
CA SER A 373 1.91 13.13 -27.69
C SER A 373 1.06 13.87 -26.67
N TYR A 374 0.34 14.86 -27.17
CA TYR A 374 -0.81 15.48 -26.52
C TYR A 374 -2.03 14.58 -26.73
N PHE A 375 -2.83 14.40 -25.68
CA PHE A 375 -4.07 13.63 -25.65
C PHE A 375 -5.19 14.53 -25.14
N GLY A 376 -6.19 14.74 -25.98
CA GLY A 376 -7.36 15.56 -25.69
C GLY A 376 -8.59 14.70 -25.42
N PHE A 377 -9.12 14.80 -24.20
CA PHE A 377 -10.32 14.05 -23.81
C PHE A 377 -11.53 14.94 -23.68
N THR A 378 -12.67 14.50 -24.20
CA THR A 378 -13.95 15.21 -24.05
C THR A 378 -14.88 14.46 -23.12
N ASN A 379 -15.69 15.23 -22.38
CA ASN A 379 -16.82 14.73 -21.63
C ASN A 379 -17.91 15.79 -21.63
N PRO A 380 -19.07 15.54 -22.26
CA PRO A 380 -20.12 16.55 -22.42
C PRO A 380 -20.73 17.02 -21.09
N LYS A 381 -20.44 16.34 -19.98
CA LYS A 381 -20.94 16.68 -18.65
C LYS A 381 -20.04 17.65 -17.89
N PHE A 382 -18.83 17.94 -18.37
CA PHE A 382 -17.89 18.79 -17.65
C PHE A 382 -17.29 19.89 -18.53
N ASN A 383 -17.25 21.10 -17.99
CA ASN A 383 -16.37 22.17 -18.46
C ASN A 383 -15.03 22.06 -17.75
N ILE A 384 -13.95 22.35 -18.47
CA ILE A 384 -12.59 22.24 -17.96
C ILE A 384 -12.04 23.64 -17.78
N ILE A 385 -11.60 23.99 -16.57
CA ILE A 385 -11.09 25.33 -16.30
C ILE A 385 -9.75 25.52 -17.02
N SER A 386 -9.61 26.62 -17.77
CA SER A 386 -8.37 26.89 -18.54
C SER A 386 -7.27 27.55 -17.70
N GLN A 387 -7.66 28.17 -16.58
CA GLN A 387 -6.84 29.08 -15.80
C GLN A 387 -6.66 28.62 -14.35
N PHE A 388 -5.43 28.75 -13.86
CA PHE A 388 -5.10 28.60 -12.45
C PHE A 388 -4.94 29.98 -11.84
N THR A 389 -5.69 30.28 -10.78
CA THR A 389 -5.72 31.60 -10.15
C THR A 389 -4.72 31.73 -9.00
N THR A 390 -4.21 30.62 -8.46
CA THR A 390 -3.31 30.63 -7.30
C THR A 390 -2.19 29.59 -7.44
N ILE A 391 -1.09 29.81 -6.73
CA ILE A 391 0.03 28.85 -6.66
C ILE A 391 -0.34 27.52 -5.97
N HIS A 392 -1.43 27.50 -5.20
CA HIS A 392 -1.89 26.29 -4.50
C HIS A 392 -2.74 25.38 -5.38
N SER A 393 -3.03 25.79 -6.62
CA SER A 393 -3.81 24.99 -7.56
C SER A 393 -2.98 23.95 -8.34
N PHE A 394 -1.64 24.01 -8.24
CA PHE A 394 -0.74 23.14 -9.00
C PHE A 394 -0.41 21.83 -8.28
N GLY A 395 -0.08 20.81 -9.06
CA GLY A 395 0.32 19.48 -8.57
C GLY A 395 -0.77 18.42 -8.64
N LYS A 396 -1.91 18.76 -9.26
CA LYS A 396 -3.01 17.84 -9.46
C LYS A 396 -2.72 16.84 -10.59
N TYR A 397 -3.24 15.63 -10.45
CA TYR A 397 -3.17 14.57 -11.46
C TYR A 397 -4.53 13.91 -11.66
N PHE A 398 -4.70 13.23 -12.79
CA PHE A 398 -5.85 12.38 -13.07
C PHE A 398 -5.42 10.93 -13.13
N GLN A 399 -6.27 10.04 -12.62
CA GLN A 399 -6.13 8.60 -12.82
C GLN A 399 -6.87 8.20 -14.08
N ILE A 400 -6.24 7.38 -14.91
CA ILE A 400 -6.80 6.90 -16.18
C ILE A 400 -6.69 5.39 -16.29
N GLN A 401 -7.75 4.77 -16.82
CA GLN A 401 -7.80 3.37 -17.21
C GLN A 401 -8.63 3.19 -18.49
N SER A 402 -8.27 2.23 -19.35
CA SER A 402 -9.14 1.88 -20.49
C SER A 402 -10.35 1.09 -20.00
N ILE A 403 -11.55 1.45 -20.49
CA ILE A 403 -12.79 0.71 -20.20
C ILE A 403 -12.84 -0.58 -21.03
N GLN A 404 -12.33 -0.53 -22.26
CA GLN A 404 -12.29 -1.64 -23.21
C GLN A 404 -11.28 -2.71 -22.76
N SER A 405 -10.13 -2.29 -22.23
CA SER A 405 -9.05 -3.18 -21.80
C SER A 405 -8.81 -3.13 -20.29
N LYS A 406 -9.58 -3.93 -19.54
CA LYS A 406 -9.41 -4.11 -18.09
C LYS A 406 -8.04 -4.62 -17.66
N LYS A 407 -7.23 -5.15 -18.59
CA LYS A 407 -5.84 -5.58 -18.33
C LYS A 407 -4.90 -4.39 -18.23
N THR A 408 -5.26 -3.23 -18.80
CA THR A 408 -4.43 -2.04 -18.66
C THR A 408 -4.45 -1.55 -17.21
N PRO A 409 -3.27 -1.28 -16.63
CA PRO A 409 -3.21 -0.82 -15.26
C PRO A 409 -3.64 0.66 -15.18
N ILE A 410 -4.19 1.03 -14.02
CA ILE A 410 -4.47 2.44 -13.70
C ILE A 410 -3.15 3.22 -13.70
N ARG A 411 -3.14 4.39 -14.31
CA ARG A 411 -1.98 5.31 -14.34
C ARG A 411 -2.39 6.71 -13.97
N GLN A 412 -1.44 7.46 -13.41
CA GLN A 412 -1.64 8.87 -13.09
C GLN A 412 -0.94 9.72 -14.13
N TYR A 413 -1.60 10.77 -14.58
CA TYR A 413 -1.04 11.79 -15.45
C TYR A 413 -1.43 13.17 -14.97
N THR A 414 -0.48 14.09 -14.95
CA THR A 414 -0.78 15.51 -14.71
C THR A 414 -1.55 16.06 -15.89
N CYS A 415 -2.62 16.78 -15.61
CA CYS A 415 -3.20 17.67 -16.61
C CYS A 415 -2.26 18.83 -16.86
N VAL A 416 -2.08 19.20 -18.11
CA VAL A 416 -1.16 20.27 -18.51
C VAL A 416 -1.95 21.34 -19.28
N ALA A 417 -2.73 22.14 -18.55
CA ALA A 417 -3.64 23.12 -19.15
C ALA A 417 -2.91 24.13 -20.04
N SER A 418 -1.69 24.51 -19.67
CA SER A 418 -0.83 25.44 -20.43
C SER A 418 -0.40 24.90 -21.80
N MET A 419 -0.55 23.60 -22.04
CA MET A 419 -0.26 22.95 -23.33
C MET A 419 -1.52 22.70 -24.17
N ALA A 420 -2.71 23.04 -23.67
CA ALA A 420 -3.92 23.05 -24.51
C ALA A 420 -3.75 24.04 -25.68
N PRO A 421 -4.20 23.70 -26.91
CA PRO A 421 -3.99 24.54 -28.09
C PRO A 421 -4.40 26.01 -27.91
N GLU A 422 -5.52 26.25 -27.23
CA GLU A 422 -6.07 27.57 -26.96
C GLU A 422 -5.18 28.37 -26.00
N ASN A 423 -4.64 27.72 -24.97
CA ASN A 423 -3.73 28.33 -24.01
C ASN A 423 -2.34 28.58 -24.63
N VAL A 424 -1.86 27.70 -25.51
CA VAL A 424 -0.62 27.92 -26.29
C VAL A 424 -0.79 29.13 -27.21
N ALA A 425 -1.93 29.25 -27.90
CA ALA A 425 -2.23 30.39 -28.76
C ALA A 425 -2.28 31.70 -27.95
N TYR A 426 -3.06 31.72 -26.86
CA TYR A 426 -3.16 32.85 -25.95
C TYR A 426 -1.79 33.29 -25.41
N ARG A 427 -0.97 32.35 -24.91
CA ARG A 427 0.39 32.66 -24.42
C ARG A 427 1.24 33.34 -25.49
N LYS A 428 1.23 32.82 -26.72
CA LYS A 428 2.01 33.40 -27.83
C LYS A 428 1.55 34.82 -28.15
N GLU A 429 0.24 35.07 -28.15
CA GLU A 429 -0.30 36.42 -28.34
C GLU A 429 0.07 37.35 -27.18
N LEU A 430 0.03 36.86 -25.94
CA LEU A 430 0.39 37.62 -24.74
C LEU A 430 1.86 38.05 -24.73
N VAL A 431 2.77 37.14 -25.12
CA VAL A 431 4.21 37.43 -25.26
C VAL A 431 4.45 38.47 -26.37
N LYS A 432 3.77 38.33 -27.52
CA LYS A 432 3.86 39.33 -28.60
C LYS A 432 3.30 40.69 -28.18
N TYR A 433 2.19 40.69 -27.46
CA TYR A 433 1.54 41.90 -26.95
C TYR A 433 2.48 42.68 -26.04
N ILE A 434 3.08 42.03 -25.03
CA ILE A 434 3.97 42.72 -24.08
C ILE A 434 5.21 43.29 -24.78
N ASP A 435 5.78 42.56 -25.75
CA ASP A 435 6.93 43.02 -26.51
C ASP A 435 6.57 44.21 -27.44
N TYR A 436 5.39 44.16 -28.07
CA TYR A 436 4.87 45.26 -28.89
C TYR A 436 4.65 46.54 -28.08
N ILE A 437 3.94 46.47 -26.93
CA ILE A 437 3.70 47.68 -26.13
C ILE A 437 5.00 48.20 -25.50
N TYR A 438 5.98 47.32 -25.23
CA TYR A 438 7.30 47.72 -24.74
C TYR A 438 8.13 48.46 -25.78
N THR A 439 8.11 47.99 -27.03
CA THR A 439 8.88 48.58 -28.14
C THR A 439 8.22 49.84 -28.69
N THR A 440 6.90 49.82 -28.92
CA THR A 440 6.18 50.93 -29.58
C THR A 440 5.63 51.97 -28.62
N LYS A 441 5.46 51.62 -27.34
CA LYS A 441 4.73 52.41 -26.34
C LYS A 441 3.26 52.69 -26.69
N GLN A 442 2.70 51.97 -27.66
CA GLN A 442 1.29 52.09 -28.05
C GLN A 442 0.45 51.00 -27.41
N GLN A 443 -0.79 51.33 -27.04
CA GLN A 443 -1.74 50.33 -26.56
C GLN A 443 -2.28 49.51 -27.74
N ALA A 444 -2.29 48.19 -27.59
CA ALA A 444 -2.94 47.27 -28.50
C ALA A 444 -4.11 46.56 -27.81
N LYS A 445 -4.91 45.81 -28.58
CA LYS A 445 -5.96 44.95 -28.04
C LYS A 445 -5.33 43.86 -27.16
N VAL A 446 -5.76 43.78 -25.90
CA VAL A 446 -5.29 42.75 -24.96
C VAL A 446 -5.80 41.38 -25.39
N PRO A 447 -4.92 40.37 -25.56
CA PRO A 447 -5.33 39.00 -25.84
C PRO A 447 -6.28 38.47 -24.75
N GLN A 448 -7.24 37.63 -25.14
CA GLN A 448 -8.22 37.06 -24.21
C GLN A 448 -7.95 35.57 -24.04
N GLN A 449 -7.79 35.12 -22.78
CA GLN A 449 -7.71 33.69 -22.49
C GLN A 449 -9.13 33.13 -22.41
N PRO A 450 -9.43 31.99 -23.04
CA PRO A 450 -10.74 31.35 -22.89
C PRO A 450 -11.02 31.04 -21.42
N LYS A 451 -12.28 30.98 -21.00
CA LYS A 451 -12.62 30.57 -19.62
C LYS A 451 -12.53 29.05 -19.42
N TYR A 452 -12.85 28.30 -20.47
CA TYR A 452 -12.89 26.85 -20.47
C TYR A 452 -12.12 26.27 -21.65
N LEU A 453 -11.52 25.10 -21.44
CA LEU A 453 -10.89 24.30 -22.49
C LEU A 453 -11.93 23.39 -23.14
N GLN A 454 -11.73 23.08 -24.42
CA GLN A 454 -12.57 22.15 -25.16
C GLN A 454 -12.31 20.69 -24.74
N GLU A 455 -11.08 20.39 -24.34
CA GLU A 455 -10.60 19.05 -24.04
C GLU A 455 -9.78 19.05 -22.74
N LEU A 456 -9.68 17.89 -22.08
CA LEU A 456 -8.81 17.67 -20.93
C LEU A 456 -7.41 17.33 -21.46
N PRO A 457 -6.41 18.22 -21.30
CA PRO A 457 -5.12 18.06 -21.94
C PRO A 457 -4.20 17.18 -21.08
N LEU A 458 -3.87 15.99 -21.57
CA LEU A 458 -2.87 15.11 -20.97
C LEU A 458 -1.67 14.96 -21.92
N MET A 459 -0.48 14.86 -21.34
CA MET A 459 0.78 14.73 -22.07
C MET A 459 1.43 13.40 -21.70
N ILE A 460 1.60 12.49 -22.66
CA ILE A 460 2.04 11.12 -22.38
C ILE A 460 3.20 10.75 -23.31
N LYS A 461 4.28 10.25 -22.72
CA LYS A 461 5.38 9.62 -23.45
C LYS A 461 5.09 8.13 -23.64
N CYS A 462 5.19 7.65 -24.87
CA CYS A 462 5.07 6.26 -25.24
C CYS A 462 6.32 5.50 -24.77
N TYR A 463 6.11 4.55 -23.86
CA TYR A 463 7.09 3.55 -23.48
C TYR A 463 6.70 2.21 -24.07
N GLU A 464 7.59 1.64 -24.88
CA GLU A 464 7.44 0.29 -25.45
C GLU A 464 7.44 -0.73 -24.31
N SER A 465 6.28 -1.28 -24.00
CA SER A 465 6.13 -2.27 -22.94
C SER A 465 4.89 -3.13 -23.21
N GLN A 466 5.08 -4.44 -23.21
CA GLN A 466 3.98 -5.37 -23.45
C GLN A 466 2.88 -5.18 -22.39
N GLY A 467 1.69 -4.75 -22.84
CA GLY A 467 0.56 -4.46 -21.94
C GLY A 467 0.67 -3.13 -21.17
N GLY A 468 1.63 -2.26 -21.51
CA GLY A 468 1.77 -0.95 -20.89
C GLY A 468 0.70 0.02 -21.35
N PHE A 469 0.12 0.76 -20.40
CA PHE A 469 -0.92 1.75 -20.69
C PHE A 469 -0.45 2.84 -21.66
N SER A 470 0.79 3.34 -21.53
CA SER A 470 1.31 4.39 -22.40
C SER A 470 1.39 3.96 -23.86
N GLN A 471 1.73 2.71 -24.15
CA GLN A 471 1.74 2.18 -25.52
C GLN A 471 0.31 1.92 -26.00
N TYR A 472 -0.57 1.43 -25.12
CA TYR A 472 -1.98 1.22 -25.43
C TYR A 472 -2.63 2.53 -25.91
N ILE A 473 -2.60 3.58 -25.09
CA ILE A 473 -3.32 4.84 -25.38
C ILE A 473 -2.85 5.51 -26.68
N HIS A 474 -1.58 5.38 -27.06
CA HIS A 474 -1.06 5.93 -28.32
C HIS A 474 -1.66 5.26 -29.57
N ASN A 475 -2.20 4.06 -29.45
CA ASN A 475 -2.72 3.27 -30.56
C ASN A 475 -4.26 3.17 -30.59
N HIS A 476 -4.95 3.72 -29.59
CA HIS A 476 -6.39 3.53 -29.39
C HIS A 476 -7.12 4.88 -29.25
N LYS A 477 -7.11 5.65 -30.34
CA LYS A 477 -7.92 6.88 -30.49
C LYS A 477 -9.41 6.53 -30.51
N ASP A 478 -10.27 7.47 -30.14
CA ASP A 478 -11.74 7.37 -30.18
C ASP A 478 -12.36 6.37 -29.19
N GLU A 479 -11.54 5.78 -28.31
CA GLU A 479 -12.00 4.94 -27.21
C GLU A 479 -12.46 5.73 -25.98
N MET A 480 -13.26 5.06 -25.14
CA MET A 480 -13.72 5.56 -23.84
C MET A 480 -12.78 5.13 -22.70
N TYR A 481 -12.40 6.07 -21.86
CA TYR A 481 -11.52 5.87 -20.72
C TYR A 481 -12.22 6.23 -19.42
N ASP A 482 -11.90 5.51 -18.35
CA ASP A 482 -12.27 5.86 -16.99
C ASP A 482 -11.23 6.85 -16.46
N ILE A 483 -11.59 8.13 -16.36
CA ILE A 483 -10.75 9.21 -15.85
C ILE A 483 -11.36 9.77 -14.56
N GLN A 484 -10.57 9.69 -13.48
CA GLN A 484 -10.95 10.12 -12.13
C GLN A 484 -9.98 11.20 -11.64
N GLY A 485 -10.48 12.18 -10.89
CA GLY A 485 -9.70 13.31 -10.38
C GLY A 485 -10.41 14.66 -10.64
N PRO A 486 -9.69 15.79 -10.50
CA PRO A 486 -8.27 15.89 -10.17
C PRO A 486 -7.97 15.35 -8.77
N TYR A 487 -6.79 14.75 -8.60
CA TYR A 487 -6.28 14.24 -7.35
C TYR A 487 -4.94 14.86 -6.94
N GLY A 488 -4.58 14.73 -5.67
CA GLY A 488 -3.26 15.00 -5.14
C GLY A 488 -3.22 16.30 -4.35
N PRO A 489 -2.43 16.40 -3.26
CA PRO A 489 -2.29 17.64 -2.53
C PRO A 489 -1.63 18.70 -3.44
N PRO A 490 -1.87 20.01 -3.18
CA PRO A 490 -1.05 21.06 -3.77
C PRO A 490 0.44 20.74 -3.62
N HIS A 491 1.28 21.22 -4.55
CA HIS A 491 2.76 21.14 -4.45
C HIS A 491 3.33 21.74 -3.14
N GLY A 492 2.49 22.39 -2.32
CA GLY A 492 2.82 23.02 -1.05
C GLY A 492 3.77 24.20 -1.19
N LEU A 493 3.79 24.84 -2.36
CA LEU A 493 4.71 25.94 -2.66
C LEU A 493 4.59 27.03 -1.58
N PRO A 494 5.74 27.55 -1.08
CA PRO A 494 5.72 28.64 -0.14
C PRO A 494 5.25 29.95 -0.79
N ASN A 495 4.71 30.86 0.01
CA ASN A 495 4.23 32.16 -0.47
C ASN A 495 5.36 33.16 -0.82
N ARG A 496 6.62 32.86 -0.50
CA ARG A 496 7.78 33.71 -0.79
C ARG A 496 9.05 32.88 -0.73
N GLY A 497 10.11 33.24 -1.44
CA GLY A 497 11.44 32.65 -1.31
C GLY A 497 11.88 31.84 -2.53
N ASN A 498 13.01 31.13 -2.36
CA ASN A 498 13.66 30.41 -3.43
C ASN A 498 13.24 28.93 -3.45
N ILE A 499 12.85 28.46 -4.62
CA ILE A 499 12.42 27.08 -4.88
C ILE A 499 13.34 26.48 -5.93
N VAL A 500 13.76 25.24 -5.71
CA VAL A 500 14.50 24.45 -6.70
C VAL A 500 13.58 23.39 -7.29
N ILE A 501 13.53 23.33 -8.62
CA ILE A 501 12.86 22.25 -9.35
C ILE A 501 13.94 21.47 -10.11
N ILE A 502 13.96 20.16 -9.93
CA ILE A 502 14.91 19.25 -10.58
C ILE A 502 14.08 18.21 -11.31
N CYS A 503 14.07 18.29 -12.64
CA CYS A 503 13.24 17.41 -13.46
C CYS A 503 13.96 16.81 -14.66
N GLY A 504 13.47 15.66 -15.12
CA GLY A 504 14.02 14.96 -16.27
C GLY A 504 12.94 14.39 -17.19
N GLY A 505 13.08 14.64 -18.51
CA GLY A 505 12.14 14.15 -19.52
C GLY A 505 10.70 14.58 -19.25
N THR A 506 9.78 13.61 -19.13
CA THR A 506 8.37 13.88 -18.81
C THR A 506 8.13 14.43 -17.40
N GLY A 507 9.13 14.42 -16.54
CA GLY A 507 9.04 15.00 -15.20
C GLY A 507 8.85 16.52 -15.20
N ILE A 508 8.94 17.19 -16.36
CA ILE A 508 8.60 18.62 -16.48
C ILE A 508 7.08 18.87 -16.42
N PHE A 509 6.24 17.90 -16.80
CA PHE A 509 4.79 18.11 -16.95
C PHE A 509 4.08 18.61 -15.69
N PRO A 510 4.38 18.10 -14.47
CA PRO A 510 3.79 18.62 -13.25
C PRO A 510 4.09 20.09 -12.93
N PHE A 511 5.05 20.70 -13.65
CA PHE A 511 5.51 22.06 -13.42
C PHE A 511 5.15 23.02 -14.56
N LEU A 512 4.71 22.54 -15.73
CA LEU A 512 4.47 23.42 -16.88
C LEU A 512 3.39 24.47 -16.60
N ASP A 513 2.30 24.10 -15.91
CA ASP A 513 1.25 25.04 -15.54
C ASP A 513 1.73 26.09 -14.52
N LEU A 514 2.58 25.69 -13.57
CA LEU A 514 3.24 26.62 -12.65
C LEU A 514 4.19 27.57 -13.38
N LEU A 515 4.93 27.07 -14.37
CA LEU A 515 5.86 27.86 -15.17
C LEU A 515 5.12 28.83 -16.10
N ASP A 516 3.98 28.43 -16.68
CA ASP A 516 3.10 29.32 -17.45
C ASP A 516 2.51 30.41 -16.56
N PHE A 517 2.12 30.07 -15.33
CA PHE A 517 1.70 31.05 -14.32
C PHE A 517 2.82 32.01 -13.92
N LEU A 518 4.07 31.53 -13.85
CA LEU A 518 5.25 32.39 -13.62
C LEU A 518 5.50 33.33 -14.80
N LEU A 519 5.35 32.87 -16.04
CA LEU A 519 5.42 33.73 -17.23
C LEU A 519 4.37 34.85 -17.17
N LYS A 520 3.12 34.51 -16.85
CA LYS A 520 2.05 35.50 -16.68
C LYS A 520 2.36 36.49 -15.55
N THR A 521 2.95 36.01 -14.45
CA THR A 521 3.45 36.86 -13.36
C THR A 521 4.51 37.84 -13.86
N VAL A 522 5.51 37.39 -14.62
CA VAL A 522 6.55 38.25 -15.21
C VAL A 522 5.94 39.31 -16.13
N ILE A 523 5.03 38.92 -17.02
CA ILE A 523 4.33 39.84 -17.93
C ILE A 523 3.53 40.90 -17.15
N HIS A 524 2.78 40.48 -16.13
CA HIS A 524 2.03 41.38 -15.27
C HIS A 524 2.95 42.37 -14.54
N GLN A 525 4.10 41.91 -14.02
CA GLN A 525 5.07 42.77 -13.33
C GLN A 525 5.72 43.78 -14.28
N ILE A 526 6.01 43.40 -15.53
CA ILE A 526 6.48 44.34 -16.55
C ILE A 526 5.40 45.39 -16.80
N ALA A 527 4.16 44.95 -16.97
CA ALA A 527 3.05 45.85 -17.24
C ALA A 527 2.85 46.86 -16.10
N LEU A 528 2.86 46.38 -14.86
CA LEU A 528 2.74 47.20 -13.66
C LEU A 528 3.87 48.22 -13.56
N ASN A 529 5.13 47.78 -13.71
CA ASN A 529 6.30 48.63 -13.50
C ASN A 529 6.54 49.64 -14.62
N LYS A 530 6.10 49.34 -15.86
CA LYS A 530 6.40 50.17 -17.04
C LYS A 530 5.21 50.93 -17.60
N PHE A 531 3.97 50.45 -17.40
CA PHE A 531 2.75 51.06 -17.96
C PHE A 531 1.67 51.35 -16.91
N GLY A 532 1.89 50.93 -15.66
CA GLY A 532 1.00 51.24 -14.54
C GLY A 532 -0.11 50.21 -14.30
N LYS A 533 -0.85 50.43 -13.22
CA LYS A 533 -1.80 49.47 -12.66
C LYS A 533 -2.94 49.10 -13.64
N GLN A 534 -3.51 50.08 -14.34
CA GLN A 534 -4.62 49.83 -15.25
C GLN A 534 -4.26 48.82 -16.36
N THR A 535 -3.07 48.92 -16.94
CA THR A 535 -2.61 47.96 -17.96
C THR A 535 -2.37 46.59 -17.37
N ALA A 536 -1.81 46.52 -16.16
CA ALA A 536 -1.59 45.26 -15.44
C ALA A 536 -2.91 44.55 -15.10
N ASP A 537 -3.91 45.30 -14.60
CA ASP A 537 -5.24 44.78 -14.26
C ASP A 537 -5.96 44.24 -15.51
N ASN A 538 -5.84 44.92 -16.66
CA ASN A 538 -6.39 44.45 -17.93
C ASN A 538 -5.78 43.12 -18.41
N LEU A 539 -4.54 42.81 -18.01
CA LEU A 539 -3.86 41.54 -18.30
C LEU A 539 -4.21 40.44 -17.28
N ASN A 540 -4.97 40.77 -16.23
CA ASN A 540 -5.40 39.84 -15.19
C ASN A 540 -6.94 39.72 -15.11
N PRO A 541 -7.62 39.28 -16.18
CA PRO A 541 -9.09 39.26 -16.22
C PRO A 541 -9.76 38.25 -15.26
N TYR A 542 -8.98 37.42 -14.56
CA TYR A 542 -9.48 36.36 -13.67
C TYR A 542 -9.00 36.54 -12.23
N ASP A 543 -8.54 37.73 -11.85
CA ASP A 543 -8.06 38.05 -10.51
C ASP A 543 -7.02 37.04 -9.99
N CYS A 544 -6.11 36.61 -10.88
CA CYS A 544 -5.02 35.71 -10.53
C CYS A 544 -4.17 36.35 -9.43
N GLN A 545 -3.91 35.60 -8.37
CA GLN A 545 -3.06 35.97 -7.26
C GLN A 545 -1.59 35.77 -7.64
N PHE A 546 -1.10 36.58 -8.59
CA PHE A 546 0.28 36.54 -9.03
C PHE A 546 1.22 36.78 -7.84
N ASN A 547 2.22 35.93 -7.70
CA ASN A 547 3.13 35.96 -6.56
C ASN A 547 4.53 36.42 -6.99
N PRO A 548 4.85 37.72 -6.85
CA PRO A 548 6.13 38.24 -7.28
C PRO A 548 7.30 37.90 -6.34
N ASN A 549 7.03 37.22 -5.22
CA ASN A 549 8.03 36.91 -4.19
C ASN A 549 8.61 35.50 -4.31
N ILE A 550 8.21 34.74 -5.33
CA ILE A 550 8.73 33.39 -5.60
C ILE A 550 9.79 33.47 -6.69
N HIS A 551 10.92 32.83 -6.42
CA HIS A 551 12.02 32.66 -7.36
C HIS A 551 12.24 31.17 -7.60
N ILE A 552 12.23 30.76 -8.87
CA ILE A 552 12.41 29.35 -9.25
C ILE A 552 13.79 29.17 -9.89
N THR A 553 14.55 28.21 -9.38
CA THR A 553 15.73 27.65 -10.07
C THR A 553 15.35 26.29 -10.64
N LEU A 554 15.29 26.17 -11.97
CA LEU A 554 14.90 24.97 -12.68
C LEU A 554 16.12 24.27 -13.30
N PHE A 555 16.41 23.06 -12.85
CA PHE A 555 17.30 22.11 -13.49
C PHE A 555 16.47 21.15 -14.34
N PHE A 556 16.55 21.29 -15.67
CA PHE A 556 15.80 20.45 -16.60
C PHE A 556 16.72 19.58 -17.44
N ALA A 557 16.66 18.26 -17.23
CA ALA A 557 17.38 17.28 -18.03
C ALA A 557 16.55 16.78 -19.22
N ALA A 558 17.06 16.99 -20.42
CA ALA A 558 16.50 16.47 -21.66
C ALA A 558 17.55 15.70 -22.46
N ALA A 559 17.10 14.74 -23.28
CA ALA A 559 18.02 13.96 -24.12
C ALA A 559 18.59 14.81 -25.27
N ASN A 560 17.75 15.65 -25.88
CA ASN A 560 18.05 16.49 -27.03
C ASN A 560 17.04 17.66 -27.09
N LYS A 561 17.20 18.56 -28.08
CA LYS A 561 16.35 19.75 -28.20
C LYS A 561 14.88 19.44 -28.47
N SER A 562 14.55 18.34 -29.15
CA SER A 562 13.14 17.98 -29.44
C SER A 562 12.39 17.43 -28.22
N GLU A 563 13.11 17.04 -27.17
CA GLU A 563 12.54 16.69 -25.86
C GLU A 563 12.39 17.90 -24.91
N LEU A 564 12.77 19.11 -25.31
CA LEU A 564 12.60 20.35 -24.52
C LEU A 564 11.16 20.89 -24.61
N ILE A 565 10.22 20.10 -24.09
CA ILE A 565 8.81 20.47 -24.00
C ILE A 565 8.66 21.64 -23.01
N GLY A 566 7.86 22.64 -23.40
CA GLY A 566 7.66 23.87 -22.63
C GLY A 566 8.70 24.97 -22.90
N SER A 567 9.57 24.80 -23.90
CA SER A 567 10.52 25.84 -24.33
C SER A 567 9.84 27.16 -24.73
N ASP A 568 8.62 27.10 -25.23
CA ASP A 568 7.75 28.25 -25.54
C ASP A 568 7.14 28.93 -24.31
N ILE A 569 7.36 28.39 -23.11
CA ILE A 569 7.10 29.03 -21.81
C ILE A 569 8.43 29.50 -21.22
N LEU A 570 9.41 28.61 -21.15
CA LEU A 570 10.68 28.83 -20.47
C LEU A 570 11.51 29.96 -21.09
N PHE A 571 11.68 29.97 -22.41
CA PHE A 571 12.54 30.97 -23.07
C PHE A 571 11.93 32.37 -23.02
N PRO A 572 10.62 32.57 -23.23
CA PRO A 572 9.98 33.86 -23.01
C PRO A 572 10.18 34.41 -21.59
N ILE A 573 10.17 33.59 -20.54
CA ILE A 573 10.45 34.06 -19.18
C ILE A 573 11.86 34.67 -19.09
N ILE A 574 12.87 33.94 -19.58
CA ILE A 574 14.27 34.39 -19.58
C ILE A 574 14.45 35.65 -20.42
N GLN A 575 13.79 35.75 -21.57
CA GLN A 575 13.84 36.92 -22.42
C GLN A 575 13.17 38.15 -21.78
N LEU A 576 11.99 37.98 -21.19
CA LEU A 576 11.18 39.09 -20.69
C LEU A 576 11.66 39.63 -19.35
N GLN A 577 12.22 38.77 -18.48
CA GLN A 577 12.71 39.21 -17.17
C GLN A 577 13.86 40.23 -17.24
N LYS A 578 14.51 40.41 -18.41
CA LYS A 578 15.49 41.50 -18.64
C LYS A 578 14.89 42.90 -18.51
N TYR A 579 13.56 43.02 -18.60
CA TYR A 579 12.83 44.28 -18.42
C TYR A 579 12.49 44.57 -16.95
N LEU A 580 12.88 43.67 -16.04
CA LEU A 580 12.63 43.74 -14.60
C LEU A 580 13.97 43.79 -13.86
N ASP A 581 13.95 44.39 -12.67
CA ASP A 581 15.13 44.44 -11.78
C ASP A 581 15.35 43.13 -11.02
N LYS A 582 14.41 42.18 -11.15
CA LYS A 582 14.40 40.90 -10.44
C LYS A 582 14.29 39.74 -11.42
N GLN A 583 15.05 38.69 -11.15
CA GLN A 583 14.99 37.42 -11.88
C GLN A 583 13.95 36.50 -11.23
N TYR A 584 12.95 36.06 -12.00
CA TYR A 584 11.90 35.16 -11.51
C TYR A 584 12.23 33.68 -11.76
N LEU A 585 12.95 33.42 -12.86
CA LEU A 585 13.40 32.09 -13.23
C LEU A 585 14.89 32.09 -13.54
N ARG A 586 15.61 31.15 -12.92
CA ARG A 586 16.92 30.70 -13.38
C ARG A 586 16.76 29.33 -14.01
N LEU A 587 17.15 29.20 -15.27
CA LEU A 587 17.01 27.98 -16.06
C LEU A 587 18.38 27.38 -16.36
N ILE A 588 18.61 26.15 -15.89
CA ILE A 588 19.78 25.34 -16.20
C ILE A 588 19.31 24.09 -16.95
N ILE A 589 19.72 23.95 -18.21
CA ILE A 589 19.32 22.80 -19.03
C ILE A 589 20.47 21.80 -19.09
N LYS A 590 20.21 20.58 -18.64
CA LYS A 590 21.10 19.46 -18.88
C LYS A 590 20.80 18.88 -20.26
N ILE A 591 21.67 19.12 -21.24
CA ILE A 591 21.54 18.71 -22.64
C ILE A 591 22.93 18.73 -23.31
N LYS A 592 23.14 17.91 -24.34
CA LYS A 592 24.41 17.93 -25.11
C LYS A 592 24.56 19.17 -26.00
N ASP A 593 23.45 19.66 -26.54
CA ASP A 593 23.46 20.76 -27.48
C ASP A 593 23.47 22.10 -26.75
N LYS A 594 24.42 22.98 -27.07
CA LYS A 594 24.36 24.37 -26.58
C LYS A 594 23.14 25.11 -27.12
N ILE A 595 22.54 25.93 -26.27
CA ILE A 595 21.41 26.80 -26.58
C ILE A 595 21.86 28.23 -26.27
N GLU A 596 21.82 29.10 -27.27
CA GLU A 596 22.25 30.48 -27.12
C GLU A 596 21.40 31.21 -26.07
N GLY A 597 22.07 31.97 -25.19
CA GLY A 597 21.41 32.73 -24.12
C GLY A 597 20.87 31.90 -22.95
N ILE A 598 21.04 30.57 -22.97
CA ILE A 598 20.56 29.67 -21.91
C ILE A 598 21.74 28.91 -21.30
N GLU A 599 21.76 28.83 -19.96
CA GLU A 599 22.76 28.08 -19.21
C GLU A 599 22.56 26.57 -19.46
N THR A 600 23.57 25.94 -20.07
CA THR A 600 23.54 24.52 -20.45
C THR A 600 24.67 23.75 -19.77
N ILE A 601 24.38 22.51 -19.37
CA ILE A 601 25.35 21.57 -18.79
C ILE A 601 25.27 20.21 -19.48
N GLU A 602 26.41 19.56 -19.68
CA GLU A 602 26.46 18.23 -20.28
C GLU A 602 26.53 17.12 -19.22
N GLU A 603 27.12 17.46 -18.07
CA GLU A 603 27.39 16.55 -16.97
C GLU A 603 26.10 16.03 -16.32
N ARG A 604 26.21 14.89 -15.63
CA ARG A 604 25.12 14.38 -14.79
C ARG A 604 24.96 15.28 -13.57
N PHE A 605 23.79 15.22 -12.94
CA PHE A 605 23.60 15.90 -11.67
C PHE A 605 24.56 15.33 -10.62
N SER A 606 25.45 16.19 -10.12
CA SER A 606 26.47 15.89 -9.11
C SER A 606 26.44 16.95 -8.01
N LYS A 607 27.14 16.68 -6.91
CA LYS A 607 27.27 17.62 -5.80
C LYS A 607 27.98 18.90 -6.25
N GLU A 608 29.09 18.77 -6.98
CA GLU A 608 29.90 19.89 -7.46
C GLU A 608 29.09 20.79 -8.40
N MET A 609 28.25 20.19 -9.24
CA MET A 609 27.34 20.90 -10.13
C MET A 609 26.32 21.71 -9.33
N PHE A 610 25.65 21.10 -8.35
CA PHE A 610 24.70 21.82 -7.52
C PHE A 610 25.37 22.89 -6.65
N ASP A 611 26.55 22.63 -6.07
CA ASP A 611 27.31 23.61 -5.28
C ASP A 611 27.63 24.85 -6.13
N LYS A 612 28.02 24.64 -7.39
CA LYS A 612 28.31 25.73 -8.35
C LYS A 612 27.10 26.63 -8.61
N PHE A 613 25.90 26.05 -8.75
CA PHE A 613 24.72 26.82 -9.18
C PHE A 613 23.82 27.29 -8.03
N LEU A 614 23.72 26.52 -6.95
CA LEU A 614 22.85 26.82 -5.81
C LEU A 614 23.56 27.67 -4.75
N GLY A 615 24.88 27.58 -4.62
CA GLY A 615 25.59 28.21 -3.51
C GLY A 615 25.13 27.66 -2.15
N LYS A 616 24.60 28.51 -1.26
CA LYS A 616 24.15 28.10 0.07
C LYS A 616 22.76 27.45 0.02
N THR A 617 22.69 26.15 0.25
CA THR A 617 21.44 25.36 0.22
C THR A 617 20.40 25.81 1.24
N MET A 618 20.81 26.45 2.34
CA MET A 618 19.92 26.97 3.39
C MET A 618 19.04 28.14 2.92
N ASP A 619 19.35 28.77 1.78
CA ASP A 619 18.59 29.88 1.21
C ASP A 619 17.33 29.39 0.46
N TYR A 620 17.19 28.08 0.28
CA TYR A 620 16.09 27.45 -0.43
C TYR A 620 15.09 26.84 0.54
N GLN A 621 13.82 27.09 0.28
CA GLN A 621 12.74 26.62 1.15
C GLN A 621 12.18 25.27 0.70
N ARG A 622 12.42 24.89 -0.56
CA ARG A 622 11.83 23.68 -1.14
C ARG A 622 12.63 23.18 -2.35
N PHE A 623 12.76 21.87 -2.43
CA PHE A 623 13.34 21.12 -3.54
C PHE A 623 12.29 20.15 -4.07
N LEU A 624 11.86 20.35 -5.32
CA LEU A 624 10.89 19.50 -6.01
C LEU A 624 11.62 18.63 -7.03
N ILE A 625 11.41 17.31 -6.95
CA ILE A 625 12.09 16.32 -7.81
C ILE A 625 11.05 15.53 -8.59
N CYS A 626 11.14 15.53 -9.92
CA CYS A 626 10.32 14.67 -10.78
C CYS A 626 11.09 14.18 -11.99
N GLY A 627 11.31 12.87 -12.12
CA GLY A 627 12.08 12.35 -13.25
C GLY A 627 12.19 10.84 -13.25
N PRO A 628 13.13 10.26 -14.01
CA PRO A 628 13.29 8.81 -14.07
C PRO A 628 13.80 8.24 -12.73
N PRO A 629 13.55 6.95 -12.41
CA PRO A 629 13.92 6.37 -11.12
C PRO A 629 15.39 6.55 -10.71
N PRO A 630 16.39 6.42 -11.61
CA PRO A 630 17.78 6.67 -11.22
C PRO A 630 18.03 8.10 -10.70
N MET A 631 17.34 9.09 -11.27
CA MET A 631 17.43 10.48 -10.83
C MET A 631 16.74 10.68 -9.47
N GLN A 632 15.57 10.07 -9.29
CA GLN A 632 14.85 10.13 -8.01
C GLN A 632 15.63 9.44 -6.87
N ALA A 633 16.44 8.42 -7.18
CA ALA A 633 17.29 7.77 -6.21
C ALA A 633 18.56 8.59 -5.87
N SER A 634 19.22 9.19 -6.87
CA SER A 634 20.52 9.84 -6.66
C SER A 634 20.42 11.29 -6.16
N VAL A 635 19.49 12.09 -6.69
CA VAL A 635 19.40 13.53 -6.38
C VAL A 635 19.15 13.80 -4.89
N PRO A 636 18.22 13.11 -4.19
CA PRO A 636 18.00 13.34 -2.77
C PRO A 636 19.25 13.09 -1.92
N ILE A 637 20.03 12.06 -2.25
CA ILE A 637 21.29 11.74 -1.55
C ILE A 637 22.28 12.89 -1.72
N ILE A 638 22.45 13.38 -2.96
CA ILE A 638 23.32 14.52 -3.25
C ILE A 638 22.87 15.77 -2.46
N LEU A 639 21.58 16.08 -2.45
CA LEU A 639 21.05 17.22 -1.69
C LEU A 639 21.27 17.07 -0.18
N GLN A 640 21.12 15.87 0.37
CA GLN A 640 21.39 15.58 1.78
C GLN A 640 22.88 15.73 2.12
N GLU A 641 23.78 15.30 1.23
CA GLU A 641 25.23 15.53 1.34
C GLU A 641 25.63 17.01 1.26
N MET A 642 24.74 17.85 0.71
CA MET A 642 24.83 19.32 0.71
C MET A 642 24.11 19.96 1.91
N GLY A 643 23.66 19.17 2.88
CA GLY A 643 23.01 19.64 4.11
C GLY A 643 21.52 19.94 3.99
N VAL A 644 20.88 19.62 2.87
CA VAL A 644 19.42 19.81 2.72
C VAL A 644 18.70 18.78 3.59
N GLN A 645 17.87 19.26 4.51
CA GLN A 645 17.08 18.39 5.37
C GLN A 645 15.99 17.69 4.54
N ASN A 646 15.74 16.41 4.83
CA ASN A 646 14.78 15.58 4.07
C ASN A 646 13.37 16.19 3.98
N ARG A 647 12.94 16.96 5.00
CA ARG A 647 11.64 17.66 5.02
C ARG A 647 11.46 18.73 3.94
N PHE A 648 12.54 19.19 3.32
CA PHE A 648 12.50 20.18 2.23
C PHE A 648 12.56 19.52 0.85
N ILE A 649 12.75 18.19 0.77
CA ILE A 649 12.85 17.43 -0.47
C ILE A 649 11.50 16.74 -0.73
N HIS A 650 10.87 17.07 -1.85
CA HIS A 650 9.56 16.53 -2.22
C HIS A 650 9.62 15.85 -3.59
N PHE A 651 9.06 14.65 -3.65
CA PHE A 651 8.93 13.87 -4.87
C PHE A 651 7.56 14.10 -5.50
N ILE A 652 7.56 14.58 -6.73
CA ILE A 652 6.34 14.84 -7.50
C ILE A 652 6.01 13.68 -8.42
#